data_AF-A0A254RQX4-F1
#
_entry.id   AF-A0A254RQX4-F1
#
_cell.length_a   1.000
_cell.length_b   1.000
_cell.length_c   1.000
_cell.angle_alpha   90.00
_cell.angle_beta   90.00
_cell.angle_gamma   90.00
#
_symmetry.space_group_name_H-M   'P 1'
#
loop_
_entity.id
_entity.type
_entity.pdbx_description
1 polymer ?
#
loop_
_entity_poly.entity_id
_entity_poly.type
_entity_poly.pdbx_seq_one_letter_code
_entity_poly.pdbx_strand_id
1 'polypeptide(L)'
;MKKILIMVGMLIACSMAGTLKDNRDGKTYKTVKIGNQVWMAENLNYKTKESVCYGNKDANCKEYGRLYTWGGAQNACPAGWHLPTKEEWEILLKNVGGKETAGRALKSRHGWNDDGNGFDNYGFSALPAGHSYRIGSFESAGYFAYFWSASQFGSGSRYAYHVNLNYSFEGASMIYDDKGYGYSVRCLQNSNEERDASLVRPSEAGAANKQNQGSVKDSRDGKTYKTVKIGNQTWMAENLNYKTKESVCYGNKDANCKEYGRLYTWGGAQNACPAGWHLPTKEEWEILLKNVGGKETAGRALKSRHGWNDDGNGFDNYGFSALPAGFRNNLNDYFSDAGYYAYFWSASQIESNSFYAYRMYLYYNLEDARMNYVNKYYGFSVRCLQNSNEERDASLVRPSEAGAANKQNQGSVKDSRDGKTYKTVKIGNQTWMAENLNYKTKESVCYGNKDANCKEYGRLYTWGGAQNACPAGWHLPTKEEWEILLKNVGGKETAGRALKSRHGWNDDGNGFDNYGFSALPAGGRLSYGYFYYAGRNAYFWSASQYEGIGDDAYRMGLYYVDEFARMDYSSKNYGYSVRCLQNSNEEREASLVRPSEAGAANKQNQGSVKDSRDGKTYKTVKIGNQTWMAENLNYKTKESVCYGNKDANCKEYGRLYTWGGAQNACPAGWHLPTKEEWEILLKNVGGKETAGRALKSRHGWNDDGNGFDNYGFSALPAGSSYSNGYFYDAGYYAFFWSASQYDSDSDSAYYMRLYYNYGGAYMFNGNKYYGHSVRCLQNSNEERDASLVRPSEAGAANKQNQGSVKDSRDGKTYKTVKIGDQVWMAENLNVKTDEGSWCYENKPENCERYGRLYDWATAMDLPAFCNKTCEITVEYPHQGICPKGYHVPTREELETLMDAVGGSSVAGSKLKSTSDWSNRGDGTDVYGFSALPAGDGFSGDIFYDVADSAIFWSASGTFTHYAYTMGLGNGETGNVSYNARLRAFSIRCLKDSNPGNGDESSEEDSEE
;
A
#
# COMPACT_ATOMS: atom_id res chain seq x y z
N MET A 1 -9.15 -51.82 30.82
CA MET A 1 -9.20 -51.11 32.13
C MET A 1 -7.77 -50.70 32.45
N LYS A 2 -7.33 -49.46 32.68
CA LYS A 2 -7.94 -48.14 32.95
C LYS A 2 -7.18 -47.05 32.14
N LYS A 3 -7.89 -45.96 31.84
CA LYS A 3 -7.47 -44.70 31.19
C LYS A 3 -6.31 -44.00 31.92
N ILE A 4 -5.42 -43.35 31.18
CA ILE A 4 -4.91 -41.99 31.43
C ILE A 4 -4.85 -41.25 30.08
N LEU A 5 -5.28 -40.00 30.10
CA LEU A 5 -5.55 -39.08 29.00
C LEU A 5 -4.45 -38.00 29.02
N ILE A 6 -3.81 -37.69 27.89
CA ILE A 6 -3.08 -36.43 27.68
C ILE A 6 -3.51 -35.87 26.32
N MET A 7 -4.27 -34.77 26.34
CA MET A 7 -4.52 -33.87 25.22
C MET A 7 -3.41 -32.81 25.18
N VAL A 8 -2.90 -32.47 23.99
CA VAL A 8 -2.67 -31.13 23.38
C VAL A 8 -2.22 -31.41 21.92
N GLY A 9 -2.69 -30.85 20.82
CA GLY A 9 -3.66 -29.79 20.53
C GLY A 9 -3.72 -29.63 19.00
N MET A 10 -4.50 -30.48 18.33
CA MET A 10 -4.86 -30.31 16.92
C MET A 10 -5.91 -29.20 16.86
N LEU A 11 -5.62 -28.06 16.23
CA LEU A 11 -6.66 -27.12 15.81
C LEU A 11 -7.43 -27.76 14.64
N ILE A 12 -8.18 -28.81 14.96
CA ILE A 12 -9.42 -29.11 14.23
C ILE A 12 -10.28 -27.88 14.48
N ALA A 13 -10.41 -27.01 13.48
CA ALA A 13 -11.51 -26.08 13.44
C ALA A 13 -12.78 -26.94 13.44
N CYS A 14 -13.31 -27.20 14.63
CA CYS A 14 -14.61 -27.83 14.80
C CYS A 14 -15.59 -26.86 14.14
N SER A 15 -15.98 -27.13 12.89
CA SER A 15 -17.04 -26.39 12.25
C SER A 15 -18.29 -26.65 13.08
N MET A 16 -18.78 -25.61 13.76
CA MET A 16 -19.99 -25.74 14.55
C MET A 16 -21.15 -25.98 13.60
N ALA A 17 -21.59 -27.23 13.52
CA ALA A 17 -22.78 -27.62 12.78
C ALA A 17 -24.00 -27.01 13.49
N GLY A 18 -24.78 -26.24 12.73
CA GLY A 18 -26.03 -25.63 13.18
C GLY A 18 -27.18 -25.99 12.25
N THR A 19 -28.36 -25.45 12.54
CA THR A 19 -29.52 -25.57 11.66
C THR A 19 -30.21 -24.22 11.51
N LEU A 20 -30.82 -24.02 10.36
CA LEU A 20 -31.66 -22.88 10.01
C LEU A 20 -33.04 -23.40 9.63
N LYS A 21 -34.08 -22.98 10.34
CA LYS A 21 -35.47 -23.20 9.93
C LYS A 21 -35.94 -22.03 9.09
N ASP A 22 -36.25 -22.29 7.82
CA ASP A 22 -36.88 -21.30 6.95
C ASP A 22 -38.37 -21.22 7.30
N ASN A 23 -38.80 -20.09 7.85
CA ASN A 23 -40.19 -19.90 8.28
C ASN A 23 -41.18 -19.74 7.13
N ARG A 24 -40.69 -19.55 5.89
CA ARG A 24 -41.54 -19.35 4.71
C ARG A 24 -42.14 -20.65 4.20
N ASP A 25 -41.41 -21.77 4.36
CA ASP A 25 -41.86 -23.11 3.91
C ASP A 25 -41.71 -24.20 4.99
N GLY A 26 -41.18 -23.86 6.17
CA GLY A 26 -40.97 -24.77 7.29
C GLY A 26 -39.77 -25.71 7.13
N LYS A 27 -39.01 -25.63 6.03
CA LYS A 27 -37.87 -26.49 5.77
C LYS A 27 -36.71 -26.12 6.70
N THR A 28 -36.04 -27.13 7.23
CA THR A 28 -34.84 -26.96 8.06
C THR A 28 -33.61 -27.34 7.24
N TYR A 29 -32.65 -26.42 7.16
CA TYR A 29 -31.37 -26.58 6.47
C TYR A 29 -30.26 -26.72 7.50
N LYS A 30 -29.27 -27.56 7.22
CA LYS A 30 -28.02 -27.59 7.97
C LYS A 30 -27.19 -26.34 7.67
N THR A 31 -26.43 -25.86 8.65
CA THR A 31 -25.54 -24.72 8.52
C THR A 31 -24.16 -25.05 9.05
N VAL A 32 -23.15 -24.34 8.58
CA VAL A 32 -21.77 -24.61 8.94
C VAL A 32 -20.94 -23.34 9.05
N LYS A 33 -20.08 -23.27 10.07
CA LYS A 33 -19.16 -22.13 10.24
C LYS A 33 -17.81 -22.44 9.59
N ILE A 34 -17.39 -21.59 8.65
CA ILE A 34 -16.11 -21.68 7.94
C ILE A 34 -15.40 -20.34 8.07
N GLY A 35 -14.23 -20.34 8.74
CA GLY A 35 -13.62 -19.11 9.23
C GLY A 35 -14.60 -18.35 10.14
N ASN A 36 -14.87 -17.08 9.80
CA ASN A 36 -15.82 -16.23 10.54
C ASN A 36 -17.24 -16.19 9.93
N GLN A 37 -17.49 -16.91 8.83
CA GLN A 37 -18.75 -16.91 8.11
C GLN A 37 -19.58 -18.16 8.44
N VAL A 38 -20.91 -18.03 8.54
CA VAL A 38 -21.82 -19.16 8.76
C VAL A 38 -22.64 -19.39 7.48
N TRP A 39 -22.43 -20.50 6.81
CA TRP A 39 -22.99 -20.84 5.50
C TRP A 39 -24.11 -21.86 5.62
N MET A 40 -25.06 -21.85 4.68
CA MET A 40 -25.93 -23.01 4.47
C MET A 40 -25.09 -24.20 3.97
N ALA A 41 -25.17 -25.31 4.69
CA ALA A 41 -24.55 -26.58 4.33
C ALA A 41 -25.40 -27.39 3.34
N GLU A 42 -26.61 -26.94 3.00
CA GLU A 42 -27.46 -27.56 1.97
C GLU A 42 -27.91 -26.55 0.91
N ASN A 43 -28.13 -27.02 -0.32
CA ASN A 43 -28.66 -26.17 -1.41
C ASN A 43 -30.08 -25.70 -1.06
N LEU A 44 -30.35 -24.40 -1.27
CA LEU A 44 -31.67 -23.83 -0.99
C LEU A 44 -32.76 -24.49 -1.87
N ASN A 45 -33.90 -24.82 -1.26
CA ASN A 45 -35.04 -25.46 -1.92
C ASN A 45 -36.34 -24.71 -1.64
N TYR A 46 -36.28 -23.38 -1.72
CA TYR A 46 -37.43 -22.49 -1.52
C TYR A 46 -38.08 -22.18 -2.87
N LYS A 47 -39.38 -22.46 -3.02
CA LYS A 47 -40.08 -22.27 -4.30
C LYS A 47 -40.38 -20.79 -4.56
N THR A 48 -39.71 -20.22 -5.56
CA THR A 48 -40.01 -18.91 -6.16
C THR A 48 -40.57 -19.07 -7.57
N LYS A 49 -41.13 -17.99 -8.14
CA LYS A 49 -41.60 -17.94 -9.54
C LYS A 49 -40.48 -18.21 -10.55
N GLU A 50 -39.24 -17.90 -10.20
CA GLU A 50 -38.06 -18.09 -11.06
C GLU A 50 -37.15 -19.23 -10.59
N SER A 51 -37.76 -20.28 -10.00
CA SER A 51 -37.04 -21.46 -9.51
C SER A 51 -37.63 -22.77 -10.04
N VAL A 52 -36.76 -23.68 -10.45
CA VAL A 52 -37.14 -24.96 -11.04
C VAL A 52 -36.43 -26.13 -10.34
N CYS A 53 -37.06 -27.30 -10.37
CA CYS A 53 -36.38 -28.55 -10.03
C CYS A 53 -35.62 -29.05 -11.25
N TYR A 54 -34.44 -29.64 -11.07
CA TYR A 54 -33.72 -30.23 -12.20
C TYR A 54 -34.60 -31.23 -12.94
N GLY A 55 -34.73 -31.09 -14.27
CA GLY A 55 -35.60 -31.92 -15.10
C GLY A 55 -37.10 -31.74 -14.86
N ASN A 56 -37.52 -30.67 -14.16
CA ASN A 56 -38.89 -30.45 -13.69
C ASN A 56 -39.45 -31.60 -12.83
N LYS A 57 -38.58 -32.33 -12.10
CA LYS A 57 -38.96 -33.45 -11.23
C LYS A 57 -38.86 -33.06 -9.77
N ASP A 58 -39.96 -33.13 -9.02
CA ASP A 58 -39.98 -32.80 -7.58
C ASP A 58 -39.02 -33.65 -6.74
N ALA A 59 -38.74 -34.89 -7.16
CA ALA A 59 -37.74 -35.75 -6.52
C ALA A 59 -36.34 -35.10 -6.55
N ASN A 60 -35.95 -34.48 -7.66
CA ASN A 60 -34.65 -33.84 -7.82
C ASN A 60 -34.53 -32.57 -6.97
N CYS A 61 -35.64 -31.90 -6.66
CA CYS A 61 -35.63 -30.81 -5.69
C CYS A 61 -35.31 -31.28 -4.27
N LYS A 62 -35.77 -32.49 -3.89
CA LYS A 62 -35.47 -33.06 -2.57
C LYS A 62 -33.99 -33.43 -2.46
N GLU A 63 -33.40 -33.92 -3.55
CA GLU A 63 -32.00 -34.34 -3.62
C GLU A 63 -31.04 -33.15 -3.77
N TYR A 64 -31.21 -32.32 -4.80
CA TYR A 64 -30.26 -31.27 -5.19
C TYR A 64 -30.63 -29.86 -4.73
N GLY A 65 -31.84 -29.65 -4.21
CA GLY A 65 -32.40 -28.31 -4.07
C GLY A 65 -32.93 -27.75 -5.39
N ARG A 66 -33.23 -26.45 -5.41
CA ARG A 66 -33.76 -25.76 -6.60
C ARG A 66 -32.66 -25.03 -7.35
N LEU A 67 -32.87 -24.89 -8.65
CA LEU A 67 -32.09 -24.02 -9.53
C LEU A 67 -32.87 -22.71 -9.72
N TYR A 68 -32.18 -21.59 -9.57
CA TYR A 68 -32.75 -20.24 -9.62
C TYR A 68 -32.09 -19.47 -10.74
N THR A 69 -32.86 -18.72 -11.52
CA THR A 69 -32.30 -17.62 -12.30
C THR A 69 -31.57 -16.65 -11.36
N TRP A 70 -30.66 -15.83 -11.89
CA TRP A 70 -29.98 -14.86 -11.04
C TRP A 70 -30.98 -13.88 -10.38
N GLY A 71 -32.01 -13.45 -11.11
CA GLY A 71 -33.10 -12.62 -10.55
C GLY A 71 -33.87 -13.32 -9.42
N GLY A 72 -34.16 -14.62 -9.59
CA GLY A 72 -34.78 -15.46 -8.57
C GLY A 72 -33.88 -15.65 -7.35
N ALA A 73 -32.57 -15.79 -7.55
CA ALA A 73 -31.57 -16.03 -6.51
C ALA A 73 -31.40 -14.83 -5.57
N GLN A 74 -31.44 -13.59 -6.10
CA GLN A 74 -31.27 -12.34 -5.33
C GLN A 74 -32.21 -12.23 -4.12
N ASN A 75 -33.41 -12.82 -4.22
CA ASN A 75 -34.42 -12.76 -3.19
C ASN A 75 -34.77 -14.15 -2.62
N ALA A 76 -33.96 -15.17 -2.90
CA ALA A 76 -34.27 -16.54 -2.50
C ALA A 76 -33.95 -16.80 -1.02
N CYS A 77 -32.91 -16.18 -0.46
CA CYS A 77 -32.48 -16.42 0.92
C CYS A 77 -33.48 -15.93 1.98
N PRO A 78 -33.65 -16.64 3.11
CA PRO A 78 -34.55 -16.24 4.19
C PRO A 78 -34.01 -15.06 4.99
N ALA A 79 -34.87 -14.38 5.75
CA ALA A 79 -34.45 -13.24 6.58
C ALA A 79 -33.31 -13.60 7.55
N GLY A 80 -32.33 -12.71 7.69
CA GLY A 80 -31.08 -12.95 8.43
C GLY A 80 -30.02 -13.73 7.65
N TRP A 81 -30.29 -14.03 6.38
CA TRP A 81 -29.37 -14.66 5.45
C TRP A 81 -29.46 -13.95 4.09
N HIS A 82 -28.36 -13.95 3.33
CA HIS A 82 -28.30 -13.30 2.02
C HIS A 82 -27.60 -14.17 0.98
N LEU A 83 -27.80 -13.84 -0.30
CA LEU A 83 -27.03 -14.41 -1.39
C LEU A 83 -25.61 -13.81 -1.32
N PRO A 84 -24.54 -14.62 -1.20
CA PRO A 84 -23.20 -14.11 -0.96
C PRO A 84 -22.64 -13.34 -2.16
N THR A 85 -21.88 -12.27 -1.91
CA THR A 85 -21.17 -11.51 -2.95
C THR A 85 -19.93 -12.25 -3.44
N LYS A 86 -19.33 -11.77 -4.54
CA LYS A 86 -18.07 -12.30 -5.07
C LYS A 86 -16.97 -12.25 -4.01
N GLU A 87 -16.85 -11.15 -3.28
CA GLU A 87 -15.85 -10.97 -2.22
C GLU A 87 -16.08 -11.96 -1.07
N GLU A 88 -17.33 -12.23 -0.70
CA GLU A 88 -17.66 -13.19 0.35
C GLU A 88 -17.37 -14.64 -0.05
N TRP A 89 -17.61 -14.97 -1.33
CA TRP A 89 -17.15 -16.23 -1.91
C TRP A 89 -15.63 -16.31 -1.92
N GLU A 90 -14.90 -15.24 -2.29
CA GLU A 90 -13.43 -15.24 -2.26
C GLU A 90 -12.86 -15.42 -0.85
N ILE A 91 -13.51 -14.87 0.18
CA ILE A 91 -13.18 -15.13 1.58
C ILE A 91 -13.38 -16.61 1.93
N LEU A 92 -14.52 -17.22 1.54
CA LEU A 92 -14.74 -18.65 1.76
C LEU A 92 -13.64 -19.48 1.10
N LEU A 93 -13.36 -19.22 -0.19
CA LEU A 93 -12.35 -19.97 -0.96
C LEU A 93 -10.97 -19.87 -0.32
N LYS A 94 -10.60 -18.69 0.20
CA LYS A 94 -9.35 -18.51 0.97
C LYS A 94 -9.35 -19.34 2.25
N ASN A 95 -10.45 -19.36 2.99
CA ASN A 95 -10.57 -20.05 4.28
C ASN A 95 -10.58 -21.58 4.17
N VAL A 96 -10.78 -22.15 2.98
CA VAL A 96 -10.81 -23.61 2.75
C VAL A 96 -9.58 -24.16 2.02
N GLY A 97 -8.50 -23.38 1.93
CA GLY A 97 -7.24 -23.82 1.32
C GLY A 97 -6.93 -23.18 -0.05
N GLY A 98 -7.70 -22.16 -0.46
CA GLY A 98 -7.50 -21.43 -1.71
C GLY A 98 -8.26 -22.01 -2.91
N LYS A 99 -8.35 -21.22 -4.00
CA LYS A 99 -9.15 -21.57 -5.20
C LYS A 99 -8.75 -22.91 -5.83
N GLU A 100 -7.48 -23.33 -5.69
CA GLU A 100 -6.96 -24.55 -6.31
C GLU A 100 -7.40 -25.86 -5.63
N THR A 101 -7.75 -25.82 -4.34
CA THR A 101 -8.13 -27.03 -3.55
C THR A 101 -9.54 -26.94 -2.95
N ALA A 102 -10.18 -25.77 -3.04
CA ALA A 102 -11.48 -25.50 -2.44
C ALA A 102 -12.60 -26.42 -2.93
N GLY A 103 -12.59 -26.85 -4.19
CA GLY A 103 -13.61 -27.75 -4.73
C GLY A 103 -13.61 -29.09 -4.00
N ARG A 104 -12.46 -29.73 -3.86
CA ARG A 104 -12.29 -30.98 -3.11
C ARG A 104 -12.67 -30.84 -1.63
N ALA A 105 -12.39 -29.68 -1.03
CA ALA A 105 -12.75 -29.40 0.37
C ALA A 105 -14.25 -29.14 0.59
N LEU A 106 -14.97 -28.59 -0.40
CA LEU A 106 -16.37 -28.16 -0.29
C LEU A 106 -17.38 -29.15 -0.91
N LYS A 107 -16.97 -29.94 -1.91
CA LYS A 107 -17.80 -30.97 -2.55
C LYS A 107 -18.30 -31.99 -1.52
N SER A 108 -19.56 -32.41 -1.64
CA SER A 108 -20.14 -33.47 -0.81
C SER A 108 -19.42 -34.80 -1.00
N ARG A 109 -19.49 -35.65 0.02
CA ARG A 109 -18.94 -37.03 0.01
C ARG A 109 -19.70 -38.02 -0.86
N HIS A 110 -20.79 -37.58 -1.50
CA HIS A 110 -21.65 -38.39 -2.36
C HIS A 110 -22.32 -37.52 -3.43
N GLY A 111 -22.90 -38.16 -4.45
CA GLY A 111 -23.73 -37.52 -5.47
C GLY A 111 -22.96 -36.99 -6.69
N TRP A 112 -21.62 -37.06 -6.67
CA TRP A 112 -20.79 -36.77 -7.84
C TRP A 112 -20.50 -38.06 -8.62
N ASN A 113 -20.60 -37.97 -9.94
CA ASN A 113 -20.27 -39.06 -10.86
C ASN A 113 -18.76 -39.23 -11.00
N ASP A 114 -18.34 -40.35 -11.58
CA ASP A 114 -16.95 -40.70 -11.90
C ASP A 114 -15.99 -40.50 -10.72
N ASP A 115 -16.41 -40.96 -9.54
CA ASP A 115 -15.68 -40.85 -8.27
C ASP A 115 -15.30 -39.40 -7.87
N GLY A 116 -15.94 -38.39 -8.46
CA GLY A 116 -15.65 -36.96 -8.25
C GLY A 116 -16.09 -36.38 -6.91
N ASN A 117 -16.40 -37.22 -5.91
CA ASN A 117 -16.86 -36.80 -4.58
C ASN A 117 -15.74 -36.02 -3.84
N GLY A 118 -16.14 -35.05 -3.03
CA GLY A 118 -15.22 -34.32 -2.16
C GLY A 118 -15.07 -34.94 -0.78
N PHE A 119 -14.14 -34.41 0.02
CA PHE A 119 -13.98 -34.82 1.41
C PHE A 119 -14.95 -34.11 2.36
N ASP A 120 -15.56 -33.01 1.89
CA ASP A 120 -16.42 -32.14 2.67
C ASP A 120 -15.79 -31.78 4.04
N ASN A 121 -14.51 -31.38 4.01
CA ASN A 121 -13.68 -31.16 5.20
C ASN A 121 -14.32 -30.19 6.20
N TYR A 122 -15.13 -29.28 5.67
CA TYR A 122 -15.74 -28.22 6.44
C TYR A 122 -17.21 -28.47 6.75
N GLY A 123 -17.89 -29.42 6.09
CA GLY A 123 -19.33 -29.66 6.23
C GLY A 123 -20.20 -28.71 5.39
N PHE A 124 -19.69 -28.24 4.26
CA PHE A 124 -20.41 -27.41 3.29
C PHE A 124 -21.31 -28.24 2.35
N SER A 125 -20.97 -29.51 2.12
CA SER A 125 -21.75 -30.50 1.38
C SER A 125 -22.28 -30.01 0.02
N ALA A 126 -21.42 -29.49 -0.86
CA ALA A 126 -21.84 -29.03 -2.20
C ALA A 126 -22.25 -30.21 -3.10
N LEU A 127 -23.53 -30.25 -3.48
CA LEU A 127 -24.10 -31.25 -4.38
C LEU A 127 -24.10 -30.78 -5.84
N PRO A 128 -23.82 -31.68 -6.81
CA PRO A 128 -23.71 -31.34 -8.23
C PRO A 128 -25.08 -31.30 -8.90
N ALA A 129 -25.82 -30.24 -8.62
CA ALA A 129 -27.17 -30.03 -9.14
C ALA A 129 -27.23 -29.75 -10.66
N GLY A 130 -26.07 -29.52 -11.31
CA GLY A 130 -26.01 -29.04 -12.68
C GLY A 130 -26.67 -27.67 -12.83
N HIS A 131 -27.22 -27.41 -14.01
CA HIS A 131 -27.89 -26.15 -14.32
C HIS A 131 -29.09 -26.32 -15.24
N SER A 132 -29.89 -25.25 -15.35
CA SER A 132 -30.99 -25.16 -16.32
C SER A 132 -30.81 -23.98 -17.25
N TYR A 133 -31.28 -24.10 -18.50
CA TYR A 133 -31.34 -23.00 -19.46
C TYR A 133 -32.72 -22.33 -19.47
N ARG A 134 -32.77 -21.12 -20.01
CA ARG A 134 -34.00 -20.32 -20.19
C ARG A 134 -35.10 -21.02 -21.01
N ILE A 135 -34.76 -22.04 -21.80
CA ILE A 135 -35.68 -22.85 -22.62
C ILE A 135 -36.15 -24.15 -21.93
N GLY A 136 -35.84 -24.35 -20.64
CA GLY A 136 -36.28 -25.52 -19.88
C GLY A 136 -35.49 -26.80 -20.12
N SER A 137 -34.29 -26.72 -20.74
CA SER A 137 -33.33 -27.83 -20.79
C SER A 137 -32.45 -27.84 -19.53
N PHE A 138 -31.94 -29.02 -19.18
CA PHE A 138 -31.17 -29.28 -17.95
C PHE A 138 -29.96 -30.14 -18.28
N GLU A 139 -28.80 -29.75 -17.77
CA GLU A 139 -27.52 -30.42 -18.07
C GLU A 139 -26.63 -30.51 -16.82
N SER A 140 -25.64 -31.41 -16.89
CA SER A 140 -24.51 -31.45 -15.95
C SER A 140 -24.82 -31.85 -14.50
N ALA A 141 -26.02 -32.34 -14.18
CA ALA A 141 -26.27 -32.97 -12.88
C ALA A 141 -25.34 -34.18 -12.68
N GLY A 142 -24.80 -34.31 -11.47
CA GLY A 142 -23.77 -35.30 -11.14
C GLY A 142 -22.34 -34.86 -11.49
N TYR A 143 -22.15 -33.87 -12.37
CA TYR A 143 -20.83 -33.46 -12.87
C TYR A 143 -20.39 -32.06 -12.41
N PHE A 144 -21.34 -31.14 -12.18
CA PHE A 144 -21.04 -29.76 -11.81
C PHE A 144 -21.97 -29.24 -10.71
N ALA A 145 -21.42 -28.43 -9.81
CA ALA A 145 -22.19 -27.61 -8.87
C ALA A 145 -21.92 -26.14 -9.16
N TYR A 146 -22.98 -25.39 -9.43
CA TYR A 146 -22.94 -23.96 -9.71
C TYR A 146 -23.70 -23.20 -8.63
N PHE A 147 -23.08 -22.15 -8.09
CA PHE A 147 -23.65 -21.31 -7.02
C PHE A 147 -23.63 -19.84 -7.39
N TRP A 148 -24.80 -19.21 -7.49
CA TRP A 148 -24.87 -17.79 -7.79
C TRP A 148 -24.14 -16.94 -6.72
N SER A 149 -23.43 -15.91 -7.20
CA SER A 149 -23.05 -14.76 -6.41
C SER A 149 -24.08 -13.64 -6.60
N ALA A 150 -24.26 -12.81 -5.57
CA ALA A 150 -25.04 -11.59 -5.67
C ALA A 150 -24.40 -10.54 -6.59
N SER A 151 -23.10 -10.65 -6.87
CA SER A 151 -22.34 -9.68 -7.67
C SER A 151 -22.56 -9.86 -9.17
N GLN A 152 -22.80 -8.74 -9.86
CA GLN A 152 -22.94 -8.70 -11.32
C GLN A 152 -21.57 -8.56 -12.02
N PHE A 153 -21.41 -9.15 -13.22
CA PHE A 153 -20.20 -8.93 -14.02
C PHE A 153 -20.33 -7.65 -14.86
N GLY A 154 -19.81 -6.52 -14.36
CA GLY A 154 -19.81 -5.24 -15.07
C GLY A 154 -21.17 -4.54 -15.09
N SER A 155 -21.15 -3.20 -15.17
CA SER A 155 -22.38 -2.38 -15.08
C SER A 155 -23.32 -2.63 -16.27
N GLY A 156 -24.62 -2.84 -16.00
CA GLY A 156 -25.66 -3.08 -17.04
C GLY A 156 -25.57 -4.41 -17.79
N SER A 157 -24.65 -5.29 -17.40
CA SER A 157 -24.40 -6.58 -18.04
C SER A 157 -25.52 -7.62 -17.83
N ARG A 158 -25.69 -8.48 -18.83
CA ARG A 158 -26.52 -9.70 -18.77
C ARG A 158 -25.87 -10.85 -18.00
N TYR A 159 -24.63 -10.68 -17.55
CA TYR A 159 -23.84 -11.71 -16.86
C TYR A 159 -23.72 -11.42 -15.35
N ALA A 160 -23.64 -12.47 -14.55
CA ALA A 160 -23.40 -12.41 -13.11
C ALA A 160 -22.37 -13.45 -12.68
N TYR A 161 -21.68 -13.20 -11.56
CA TYR A 161 -20.68 -14.13 -11.05
C TYR A 161 -21.32 -15.36 -10.40
N HIS A 162 -20.66 -16.51 -10.51
CA HIS A 162 -21.04 -17.74 -9.82
C HIS A 162 -19.82 -18.63 -9.56
N VAL A 163 -19.88 -19.40 -8.47
CA VAL A 163 -18.85 -20.38 -8.13
C VAL A 163 -19.16 -21.68 -8.85
N ASN A 164 -18.17 -22.19 -9.56
CA ASN A 164 -18.20 -23.47 -10.27
C ASN A 164 -17.31 -24.48 -9.53
N LEU A 165 -17.90 -25.62 -9.18
CA LEU A 165 -17.20 -26.84 -8.76
C LEU A 165 -17.43 -27.93 -9.81
N ASN A 166 -16.37 -28.65 -10.17
CA ASN A 166 -16.37 -29.68 -11.20
C ASN A 166 -16.01 -31.04 -10.59
N TYR A 167 -16.62 -32.13 -11.08
CA TYR A 167 -16.37 -33.49 -10.62
C TYR A 167 -14.89 -33.90 -10.75
N SER A 168 -14.23 -33.54 -11.85
CA SER A 168 -12.84 -33.94 -12.15
C SER A 168 -11.78 -32.93 -11.68
N PHE A 169 -12.19 -31.84 -11.04
CA PHE A 169 -11.31 -30.77 -10.58
C PHE A 169 -11.38 -30.60 -9.06
N GLU A 170 -10.23 -30.40 -8.42
CA GLU A 170 -10.15 -30.18 -6.98
C GLU A 170 -10.34 -28.70 -6.60
N GLY A 171 -10.24 -27.78 -7.55
CA GLY A 171 -10.41 -26.36 -7.33
C GLY A 171 -11.86 -25.88 -7.42
N ALA A 172 -12.06 -24.62 -7.05
CA ALA A 172 -13.28 -23.86 -7.23
C ALA A 172 -12.97 -22.61 -8.05
N SER A 173 -13.74 -22.41 -9.12
CA SER A 173 -13.55 -21.28 -10.03
C SER A 173 -14.62 -20.24 -9.83
N MET A 174 -14.22 -18.96 -9.77
CA MET A 174 -15.14 -17.82 -9.74
C MET A 174 -15.25 -17.25 -11.15
N ILE A 175 -16.33 -17.59 -11.85
CA ILE A 175 -16.58 -17.21 -13.25
C ILE A 175 -17.90 -16.45 -13.36
N TYR A 176 -18.26 -16.02 -14.57
CA TYR A 176 -19.52 -15.31 -14.82
C TYR A 176 -20.29 -15.95 -15.98
N ASP A 177 -21.61 -16.00 -15.84
CA ASP A 177 -22.52 -16.55 -16.85
C ASP A 177 -23.80 -15.74 -16.94
N ASP A 178 -24.61 -16.04 -17.97
CA ASP A 178 -25.84 -15.32 -18.25
C ASP A 178 -26.86 -15.45 -17.11
N LYS A 179 -27.49 -14.34 -16.72
CA LYS A 179 -28.46 -14.28 -15.62
C LYS A 179 -29.70 -15.16 -15.83
N GLY A 180 -29.94 -15.64 -17.06
CA GLY A 180 -31.00 -16.57 -17.43
C GLY A 180 -30.69 -18.04 -17.14
N TYR A 181 -29.46 -18.40 -16.72
CA TYR A 181 -29.16 -19.74 -16.23
C TYR A 181 -29.78 -19.98 -14.85
N GLY A 182 -30.24 -21.20 -14.62
CA GLY A 182 -30.65 -21.66 -13.31
C GLY A 182 -29.48 -22.33 -12.59
N TYR A 183 -28.98 -21.72 -11.51
CA TYR A 183 -27.95 -22.30 -10.64
C TYR A 183 -28.44 -22.43 -9.20
N SER A 184 -27.73 -23.24 -8.41
CA SER A 184 -28.06 -23.42 -6.99
C SER A 184 -27.77 -22.16 -6.18
N VAL A 185 -28.38 -22.06 -5.00
CA VAL A 185 -28.15 -20.97 -4.05
C VAL A 185 -27.64 -21.54 -2.73
N ARG A 186 -26.60 -20.89 -2.20
CA ARG A 186 -26.05 -21.11 -0.85
C ARG A 186 -26.14 -19.79 -0.12
N CYS A 187 -26.99 -19.71 0.91
CA CYS A 187 -27.14 -18.48 1.66
C CYS A 187 -26.06 -18.36 2.74
N LEU A 188 -25.58 -17.14 2.94
CA LEU A 188 -24.64 -16.78 3.99
C LEU A 188 -25.40 -16.08 5.13
N GLN A 189 -25.11 -16.45 6.37
CA GLN A 189 -25.70 -15.81 7.54
C GLN A 189 -25.12 -14.42 7.69
N ASN A 190 -26.01 -13.48 7.95
CA ASN A 190 -25.66 -12.15 8.37
C ASN A 190 -24.80 -12.20 9.65
N SER A 191 -23.75 -11.37 9.74
CA SER A 191 -22.77 -11.43 10.84
C SER A 191 -23.37 -11.15 12.22
N ASN A 192 -22.68 -11.43 13.33
CA ASN A 192 -23.22 -11.24 14.70
C ASN A 192 -23.56 -9.79 15.07
N GLU A 193 -23.19 -8.80 14.25
CA GLU A 193 -23.71 -7.42 14.36
C GLU A 193 -25.16 -7.30 13.82
N GLU A 194 -25.69 -8.35 13.21
CA GLU A 194 -27.03 -8.44 12.61
C GLU A 194 -27.96 -9.47 13.28
N ARG A 195 -27.48 -10.22 14.29
CA ARG A 195 -28.30 -11.23 15.01
C ARG A 195 -29.39 -10.65 15.92
N ASP A 196 -29.50 -9.34 16.04
CA ASP A 196 -30.58 -8.69 16.80
C ASP A 196 -31.81 -8.34 15.92
N ALA A 197 -31.78 -8.66 14.61
CA ALA A 197 -32.77 -8.18 13.64
C ALA A 197 -33.90 -9.17 13.27
N SER A 198 -33.92 -10.41 13.78
CA SER A 198 -34.83 -11.45 13.24
C SER A 198 -35.75 -12.18 14.23
N LEU A 199 -35.86 -11.75 15.51
CA LEU A 199 -36.82 -12.32 16.48
C LEU A 199 -37.97 -11.39 16.91
N VAL A 200 -38.40 -10.44 16.08
CA VAL A 200 -39.55 -9.60 16.42
C VAL A 200 -40.74 -9.91 15.51
N ARG A 201 -41.74 -10.61 16.07
CA ARG A 201 -43.12 -10.60 15.57
C ARG A 201 -43.66 -9.15 15.56
N PRO A 202 -44.67 -8.82 14.72
CA PRO A 202 -44.94 -7.46 14.22
C PRO A 202 -45.48 -6.43 15.23
N SER A 203 -44.90 -6.31 16.42
CA SER A 203 -45.31 -5.29 17.41
C SER A 203 -44.16 -4.59 18.13
N GLU A 204 -42.88 -4.92 17.89
CA GLU A 204 -41.77 -4.30 18.64
C GLU A 204 -40.55 -3.88 17.77
N ALA A 205 -40.74 -3.60 16.48
CA ALA A 205 -39.70 -3.06 15.59
C ALA A 205 -39.20 -1.64 15.98
N GLY A 206 -39.65 -1.10 17.12
CA GLY A 206 -39.36 0.25 17.60
C GLY A 206 -38.24 0.36 18.64
N ALA A 207 -37.61 -0.72 19.08
CA ALA A 207 -36.72 -0.68 20.26
C ALA A 207 -35.21 -0.79 19.99
N ALA A 208 -34.74 -1.58 19.00
CA ALA A 208 -33.29 -1.80 18.79
C ALA A 208 -32.57 -0.67 18.02
N ASN A 209 -33.30 0.21 17.32
CA ASN A 209 -32.70 1.32 16.53
C ASN A 209 -32.36 2.57 17.38
N LYS A 210 -32.53 2.52 18.72
CA LYS A 210 -32.33 3.71 19.57
C LYS A 210 -30.86 4.04 19.89
N GLN A 211 -29.91 3.12 19.72
CA GLN A 211 -28.51 3.38 20.11
C GLN A 211 -27.68 4.08 19.01
N ASN A 212 -28.02 3.93 17.73
CA ASN A 212 -27.34 4.60 16.61
C ASN A 212 -28.14 5.77 16.02
N GLN A 213 -29.35 6.01 16.53
CA GLN A 213 -30.17 7.15 16.17
C GLN A 213 -29.98 8.28 17.18
N GLY A 214 -29.78 9.47 16.66
CA GLY A 214 -29.69 10.69 17.45
C GLY A 214 -30.60 11.76 16.86
N SER A 215 -30.43 12.97 17.38
CA SER A 215 -30.94 14.15 16.72
C SER A 215 -30.00 15.31 16.93
N VAL A 216 -29.99 16.24 15.98
CA VAL A 216 -29.27 17.50 16.07
C VAL A 216 -30.28 18.63 15.87
N LYS A 217 -30.23 19.63 16.75
CA LYS A 217 -30.98 20.87 16.57
C LYS A 217 -30.10 21.88 15.84
N ASP A 218 -30.54 22.32 14.68
CA ASP A 218 -29.92 23.42 13.97
C ASP A 218 -30.18 24.72 14.73
N SER A 219 -29.12 25.38 15.18
CA SER A 219 -29.22 26.60 15.99
C SER A 219 -29.69 27.81 15.18
N ARG A 220 -29.63 27.74 13.83
CA ARG A 220 -29.92 28.87 12.94
C ARG A 220 -31.42 29.04 12.71
N ASP A 221 -32.19 27.96 12.69
CA ASP A 221 -33.64 27.98 12.49
C ASP A 221 -34.44 27.20 13.55
N GLY A 222 -33.75 26.56 14.49
CA GLY A 222 -34.36 25.79 15.58
C GLY A 222 -34.91 24.43 15.15
N LYS A 223 -34.76 24.02 13.88
CA LYS A 223 -35.26 22.75 13.38
C LYS A 223 -34.41 21.60 13.91
N THR A 224 -35.07 20.53 14.35
CA THR A 224 -34.41 19.30 14.79
C THR A 224 -34.42 18.28 13.66
N TYR A 225 -33.25 17.76 13.32
CA TYR A 225 -33.04 16.70 12.35
C TYR A 225 -32.66 15.41 13.08
N LYS A 226 -33.23 14.29 12.67
CA LYS A 226 -32.76 12.97 13.10
C LYS A 226 -31.37 12.73 12.54
N THR A 227 -30.57 11.95 13.26
CA THR A 227 -29.21 11.57 12.85
C THR A 227 -29.03 10.06 12.98
N VAL A 228 -28.09 9.50 12.22
CA VAL A 228 -27.82 8.07 12.17
C VAL A 228 -26.31 7.84 12.07
N LYS A 229 -25.77 6.93 12.87
CA LYS A 229 -24.38 6.46 12.73
C LYS A 229 -24.31 5.24 11.82
N ILE A 230 -23.52 5.31 10.75
CA ILE A 230 -23.29 4.23 9.77
C ILE A 230 -21.78 4.01 9.64
N GLY A 231 -21.31 2.85 10.09
CA GLY A 231 -19.88 2.65 10.35
C GLY A 231 -19.35 3.69 11.33
N ASN A 232 -18.29 4.41 10.95
CA ASN A 232 -17.70 5.48 11.76
C ASN A 232 -18.24 6.88 11.44
N GLN A 233 -19.16 7.02 10.49
CA GLN A 233 -19.72 8.31 10.07
C GLN A 233 -21.09 8.56 10.70
N THR A 234 -21.34 9.78 11.18
CA THR A 234 -22.67 10.16 11.72
C THR A 234 -23.35 11.12 10.74
N TRP A 235 -24.43 10.68 10.11
CA TRP A 235 -25.16 11.38 9.06
C TRP A 235 -26.43 12.01 9.60
N MET A 236 -26.87 13.14 9.05
CA MET A 236 -28.28 13.54 9.18
C MET A 236 -29.12 12.46 8.52
N ALA A 237 -30.16 11.98 9.19
CA ALA A 237 -31.10 10.98 8.68
C ALA A 237 -32.11 11.58 7.67
N GLU A 238 -32.27 12.90 7.71
CA GLU A 238 -33.29 13.64 6.95
C GLU A 238 -32.64 14.66 6.01
N ASN A 239 -33.30 14.96 4.88
CA ASN A 239 -32.86 16.00 3.96
C ASN A 239 -32.90 17.38 4.65
N LEU A 240 -31.84 18.16 4.47
CA LEU A 240 -31.74 19.48 5.09
C LEU A 240 -32.84 20.42 4.57
N ASN A 241 -33.46 21.17 5.48
CA ASN A 241 -34.54 22.12 5.18
C ASN A 241 -34.24 23.50 5.78
N TYR A 242 -33.00 23.95 5.65
CA TYR A 242 -32.57 25.27 6.09
C TYR A 242 -32.77 26.27 4.95
N LYS A 243 -33.54 27.34 5.21
CA LYS A 243 -33.84 28.34 4.18
C LYS A 243 -32.64 29.24 3.94
N THR A 244 -32.15 29.27 2.70
CA THR A 244 -31.12 30.19 2.22
C THR A 244 -31.65 30.95 1.01
N LYS A 245 -30.91 31.98 0.55
CA LYS A 245 -31.22 32.67 -0.70
C LYS A 245 -31.13 31.75 -1.92
N GLU A 246 -30.38 30.66 -1.80
CA GLU A 246 -30.09 29.70 -2.87
C GLU A 246 -30.80 28.35 -2.66
N SER A 247 -31.86 28.33 -1.85
CA SER A 247 -32.64 27.12 -1.58
C SER A 247 -34.15 27.30 -1.75
N VAL A 248 -34.77 26.33 -2.41
CA VAL A 248 -36.19 26.37 -2.76
C VAL A 248 -36.90 25.06 -2.40
N CYS A 249 -38.21 25.13 -2.24
CA CYS A 249 -39.04 23.94 -2.12
C CYS A 249 -39.32 23.37 -3.51
N TYR A 250 -39.46 22.05 -3.61
CA TYR A 250 -39.85 21.43 -4.88
C TYR A 250 -41.15 22.05 -5.42
N GLY A 251 -41.14 22.51 -6.67
CA GLY A 251 -42.27 23.18 -7.32
C GLY A 251 -42.69 24.50 -6.65
N ASN A 252 -41.79 25.14 -5.89
CA ASN A 252 -42.05 26.37 -5.13
C ASN A 252 -43.23 26.28 -4.14
N LYS A 253 -43.51 25.07 -3.61
CA LYS A 253 -44.60 24.81 -2.64
C LYS A 253 -44.04 24.52 -1.25
N ASP A 254 -44.41 25.31 -0.25
CA ASP A 254 -43.93 25.15 1.14
C ASP A 254 -44.25 23.78 1.75
N ALA A 255 -45.37 23.14 1.34
CA ALA A 255 -45.70 21.78 1.75
C ALA A 255 -44.60 20.77 1.39
N ASN A 256 -44.02 20.91 0.19
CA ASN A 256 -42.98 20.00 -0.31
C ASN A 256 -41.66 20.17 0.44
N CYS A 257 -41.41 21.33 1.04
CA CYS A 257 -40.26 21.51 1.94
C CYS A 257 -40.39 20.68 3.23
N LYS A 258 -41.62 20.51 3.73
CA LYS A 258 -41.87 19.68 4.93
C LYS A 258 -41.66 18.21 4.62
N GLU A 259 -42.04 17.79 3.42
CA GLU A 259 -41.92 16.41 2.96
C GLU A 259 -40.49 16.06 2.52
N TYR A 260 -39.92 16.78 1.55
CA TYR A 260 -38.66 16.41 0.90
C TYR A 260 -37.41 17.15 1.41
N GLY A 261 -37.60 18.18 2.24
CA GLY A 261 -36.55 19.17 2.49
C GLY A 261 -36.42 20.18 1.35
N ARG A 262 -35.30 20.93 1.32
CA ARG A 262 -35.05 21.94 0.29
C ARG A 262 -34.10 21.42 -0.78
N LEU A 263 -34.25 21.95 -1.98
CA LEU A 263 -33.28 21.81 -3.06
C LEU A 263 -32.38 23.04 -3.07
N TYR A 264 -31.07 22.81 -3.08
CA TYR A 264 -30.03 23.84 -3.01
C TYR A 264 -29.25 23.85 -4.31
N THR A 265 -28.91 25.04 -4.81
CA THR A 265 -27.84 25.15 -5.80
C THR A 265 -26.54 24.58 -5.21
N TRP A 266 -25.56 24.22 -6.05
CA TRP A 266 -24.30 23.70 -5.52
C TRP A 266 -23.60 24.70 -4.58
N GLY A 267 -23.56 25.99 -4.94
CA GLY A 267 -23.02 27.05 -4.06
C GLY A 267 -23.78 27.18 -2.74
N GLY A 268 -25.11 27.04 -2.80
CA GLY A 268 -25.96 27.08 -1.62
C GLY A 268 -25.74 25.87 -0.72
N ALA A 269 -25.49 24.70 -1.31
CA ALA A 269 -25.26 23.44 -0.61
C ALA A 269 -23.95 23.44 0.19
N GLN A 270 -22.87 24.05 -0.33
CA GLN A 270 -21.56 24.13 0.35
C GLN A 270 -21.64 24.74 1.75
N ASN A 271 -22.61 25.64 1.95
CA ASN A 271 -22.79 26.40 3.18
C ASN A 271 -24.07 26.03 3.93
N ALA A 272 -24.80 25.02 3.48
CA ALA A 272 -26.12 24.73 4.00
C ALA A 272 -26.06 24.03 5.36
N CYS A 273 -25.04 23.18 5.61
CA CYS A 273 -24.94 22.40 6.85
C CYS A 273 -24.64 23.26 8.09
N PRO A 274 -25.18 22.92 9.28
CA PRO A 274 -24.93 23.66 10.52
C PRO A 274 -23.51 23.41 11.06
N ALA A 275 -23.06 24.25 11.99
CA ALA A 275 -21.74 24.09 12.62
C ALA A 275 -21.56 22.70 13.25
N GLY A 276 -20.37 22.11 13.07
CA GLY A 276 -20.07 20.72 13.44
C GLY A 276 -20.53 19.67 12.41
N TRP A 277 -21.10 20.12 11.30
CA TRP A 277 -21.55 19.30 10.18
C TRP A 277 -21.10 19.92 8.85
N HIS A 278 -20.85 19.10 7.84
CA HIS A 278 -20.41 19.55 6.52
C HIS A 278 -21.15 18.83 5.39
N LEU A 279 -21.08 19.39 4.18
CA LEU A 279 -21.54 18.75 2.96
C LEU A 279 -20.53 17.64 2.59
N PRO A 280 -20.94 16.37 2.42
CA PRO A 280 -20.00 15.27 2.23
C PRO A 280 -19.25 15.34 0.90
N THR A 281 -17.96 15.06 0.95
CA THR A 281 -17.09 14.86 -0.23
C THR A 281 -17.42 13.57 -0.97
N LYS A 282 -16.88 13.42 -2.20
CA LYS A 282 -17.03 12.20 -3.00
C LYS A 282 -16.49 10.99 -2.22
N GLU A 283 -15.35 11.15 -1.56
CA GLU A 283 -14.67 10.12 -0.80
C GLU A 283 -15.50 9.69 0.41
N GLU A 284 -16.15 10.63 1.10
CA GLU A 284 -17.03 10.33 2.23
C GLU A 284 -18.32 9.64 1.81
N TRP A 285 -18.86 10.00 0.64
CA TRP A 285 -19.93 9.23 0.01
C TRP A 285 -19.47 7.81 -0.29
N GLU A 286 -18.27 7.61 -0.84
CA GLU A 286 -17.74 6.27 -1.14
C GLU A 286 -17.52 5.42 0.12
N ILE A 287 -17.12 6.02 1.24
CA ILE A 287 -17.05 5.36 2.55
C ILE A 287 -18.43 4.90 3.01
N LEU A 288 -19.45 5.76 2.92
CA LEU A 288 -20.83 5.37 3.24
C LEU A 288 -21.27 4.17 2.39
N LEU A 289 -21.07 4.24 1.07
CA LEU A 289 -21.49 3.18 0.15
C LEU A 289 -20.79 1.86 0.47
N LYS A 290 -19.52 1.87 0.87
CA LYS A 290 -18.80 0.67 1.34
C LYS A 290 -19.42 0.10 2.61
N ASN A 291 -19.80 0.95 3.57
CA ASN A 291 -20.34 0.53 4.86
C ASN A 291 -21.79 0.01 4.80
N VAL A 292 -22.49 0.18 3.66
CA VAL A 292 -23.88 -0.29 3.48
C VAL A 292 -24.02 -1.41 2.45
N GLY A 293 -22.95 -2.19 2.25
CA GLY A 293 -22.95 -3.37 1.37
C GLY A 293 -22.43 -3.11 -0.05
N GLY A 294 -21.84 -1.94 -0.31
CA GLY A 294 -21.26 -1.58 -1.61
C GLY A 294 -22.23 -0.86 -2.55
N LYS A 295 -21.70 -0.27 -3.63
CA LYS A 295 -22.47 0.57 -4.56
C LYS A 295 -23.67 -0.17 -5.19
N GLU A 296 -23.58 -1.49 -5.38
CA GLU A 296 -24.60 -2.29 -6.08
C GLU A 296 -25.89 -2.51 -5.28
N THR A 297 -25.84 -2.46 -3.94
CA THR A 297 -26.99 -2.73 -3.04
C THR A 297 -27.36 -1.52 -2.17
N ALA A 298 -26.50 -0.51 -2.12
CA ALA A 298 -26.66 0.67 -1.28
C ALA A 298 -27.97 1.45 -1.53
N GLY A 299 -28.47 1.50 -2.76
CA GLY A 299 -29.72 2.19 -3.08
C GLY A 299 -30.90 1.57 -2.35
N ARG A 300 -31.03 0.24 -2.39
CA ARG A 300 -32.10 -0.49 -1.67
C ARG A 300 -31.96 -0.34 -0.14
N ALA A 301 -30.74 -0.28 0.37
CA ALA A 301 -30.47 -0.14 1.80
C ALA A 301 -30.70 1.27 2.35
N LEU A 302 -30.48 2.32 1.55
CA LEU A 302 -30.52 3.73 1.97
C LEU A 302 -31.84 4.44 1.66
N LYS A 303 -32.59 4.00 0.64
CA LYS A 303 -33.90 4.57 0.28
C LYS A 303 -34.89 4.48 1.45
N SER A 304 -35.69 5.53 1.64
CA SER A 304 -36.78 5.54 2.62
C SER A 304 -37.83 4.45 2.33
N ARG A 305 -38.54 4.02 3.38
CA ARG A 305 -39.63 3.04 3.30
C ARG A 305 -40.93 3.57 2.68
N HIS A 306 -40.95 4.85 2.31
CA HIS A 306 -42.10 5.55 1.72
C HIS A 306 -41.62 6.66 0.77
N GLY A 307 -42.54 7.19 -0.03
CA GLY A 307 -42.32 8.36 -0.89
C GLY A 307 -41.76 8.05 -2.27
N TRP A 308 -41.38 6.79 -2.54
CA TRP A 308 -40.96 6.34 -3.88
C TRP A 308 -42.15 5.80 -4.67
N ASN A 309 -42.23 6.18 -5.94
CA ASN A 309 -43.26 5.71 -6.87
C ASN A 309 -43.04 4.24 -7.27
N ASP A 310 -44.07 3.63 -7.86
CA ASP A 310 -44.05 2.28 -8.44
C ASP A 310 -43.49 1.20 -7.49
N ASP A 311 -43.88 1.27 -6.22
CA ASP A 311 -43.40 0.38 -5.14
C ASP A 311 -41.87 0.37 -4.98
N GLY A 312 -41.16 1.40 -5.45
CA GLY A 312 -39.70 1.52 -5.43
C GLY A 312 -39.07 1.86 -4.07
N ASN A 313 -39.84 1.71 -2.99
CA ASN A 313 -39.40 2.03 -1.63
C ASN A 313 -38.22 1.16 -1.19
N GLY A 314 -37.31 1.74 -0.42
CA GLY A 314 -36.20 1.00 0.19
C GLY A 314 -36.55 0.34 1.51
N PHE A 315 -35.63 -0.45 2.03
CA PHE A 315 -35.77 -1.05 3.36
C PHE A 315 -35.32 -0.11 4.48
N ASP A 316 -34.56 0.93 4.13
CA ASP A 316 -33.93 1.85 5.07
C ASP A 316 -33.23 1.11 6.21
N ASN A 317 -32.37 0.14 5.86
CA ASN A 317 -31.75 -0.80 6.81
C ASN A 317 -30.97 -0.08 7.90
N TYR A 318 -30.44 1.09 7.58
CA TYR A 318 -29.57 1.86 8.45
C TYR A 318 -30.28 3.04 9.13
N GLY A 319 -31.47 3.46 8.70
CA GLY A 319 -32.12 4.69 9.19
C GLY A 319 -31.61 5.96 8.49
N PHE A 320 -31.16 5.80 7.25
CA PHE A 320 -30.75 6.88 6.36
C PHE A 320 -31.96 7.52 5.65
N SER A 321 -33.10 6.86 5.50
CA SER A 321 -34.37 7.49 5.07
C SER A 321 -34.26 8.41 3.83
N ALA A 322 -33.51 8.03 2.78
CA ALA A 322 -33.34 8.89 1.61
C ALA A 322 -34.65 9.07 0.83
N LEU A 323 -35.14 10.31 0.77
CA LEU A 323 -36.40 10.69 0.11
C LEU A 323 -36.17 11.15 -1.34
N PRO A 324 -37.06 10.78 -2.29
CA PRO A 324 -36.92 11.09 -3.70
C PRO A 324 -37.44 12.49 -4.04
N ALA A 325 -36.68 13.51 -3.62
CA ALA A 325 -37.03 14.92 -3.81
C ALA A 325 -36.97 15.39 -5.27
N GLY A 326 -36.41 14.59 -6.19
CA GLY A 326 -36.14 15.01 -7.56
C GLY A 326 -35.11 16.16 -7.62
N PHE A 327 -35.23 17.00 -8.63
CA PHE A 327 -34.32 18.12 -8.84
C PHE A 327 -35.02 19.39 -9.34
N ARG A 328 -34.29 20.51 -9.28
CA ARG A 328 -34.60 21.77 -9.98
C ARG A 328 -33.54 22.10 -11.02
N ASN A 329 -33.92 22.54 -12.21
CA ASN A 329 -33.05 23.19 -13.16
C ASN A 329 -33.15 24.71 -12.97
N ASN A 330 -32.07 25.35 -12.53
CA ASN A 330 -32.09 26.77 -12.17
C ASN A 330 -32.08 27.70 -13.39
N LEU A 331 -31.82 27.20 -14.60
CA LEU A 331 -31.81 28.02 -15.82
C LEU A 331 -33.22 28.41 -16.29
N ASN A 332 -34.19 27.54 -16.05
CA ASN A 332 -35.57 27.70 -16.53
C ASN A 332 -36.62 27.47 -15.43
N ASP A 333 -36.20 27.38 -14.16
CA ASP A 333 -37.04 27.10 -13.00
C ASP A 333 -37.89 25.82 -13.13
N TYR A 334 -37.38 24.82 -13.86
CA TYR A 334 -38.06 23.56 -14.10
C TYR A 334 -37.79 22.54 -12.99
N PHE A 335 -38.81 21.81 -12.56
CA PHE A 335 -38.72 20.76 -11.54
C PHE A 335 -39.13 19.41 -12.12
N SER A 336 -38.40 18.34 -11.78
CA SER A 336 -38.68 16.98 -12.28
C SER A 336 -38.29 15.93 -11.25
N ASP A 337 -38.72 14.69 -11.51
CA ASP A 337 -38.19 13.46 -10.90
C ASP A 337 -38.54 13.23 -9.42
N ALA A 338 -39.40 14.06 -8.83
CA ALA A 338 -39.94 13.79 -7.50
C ALA A 338 -40.70 12.45 -7.49
N GLY A 339 -40.46 11.64 -6.46
CA GLY A 339 -40.95 10.26 -6.36
C GLY A 339 -40.11 9.22 -7.10
N TYR A 340 -39.26 9.61 -8.06
CA TYR A 340 -38.46 8.68 -8.88
C TYR A 340 -36.97 8.70 -8.58
N TYR A 341 -36.41 9.85 -8.20
CA TYR A 341 -34.98 9.99 -7.89
C TYR A 341 -34.74 10.78 -6.60
N ALA A 342 -33.75 10.33 -5.83
CA ALA A 342 -33.14 11.11 -4.76
C ALA A 342 -31.76 11.57 -5.22
N TYR A 343 -31.55 12.88 -5.32
CA TYR A 343 -30.26 13.48 -5.67
C TYR A 343 -29.68 14.23 -4.48
N PHE A 344 -28.39 14.01 -4.20
CA PHE A 344 -27.65 14.65 -3.13
C PHE A 344 -26.37 15.29 -3.66
N TRP A 345 -26.14 16.56 -3.33
CA TRP A 345 -24.87 17.20 -3.66
C TRP A 345 -23.69 16.57 -2.91
N SER A 346 -22.55 16.49 -3.58
CA SER A 346 -21.25 16.35 -2.94
C SER A 346 -20.53 17.69 -2.90
N ALA A 347 -19.69 17.88 -1.89
CA ALA A 347 -18.77 19.01 -1.82
C ALA A 347 -17.71 18.98 -2.93
N SER A 348 -17.39 17.81 -3.49
CA SER A 348 -16.36 17.65 -4.51
C SER A 348 -16.83 18.12 -5.89
N GLN A 349 -15.98 18.87 -6.59
CA GLN A 349 -16.13 19.24 -8.01
C GLN A 349 -15.16 18.46 -8.91
N ILE A 350 -15.35 18.49 -10.23
CA ILE A 350 -14.35 17.91 -11.15
C ILE A 350 -13.23 18.91 -11.45
N GLU A 351 -11.98 18.49 -11.24
CA GLU A 351 -10.79 19.36 -11.36
C GLU A 351 -10.63 19.97 -12.76
N SER A 352 -10.98 19.20 -13.80
CA SER A 352 -10.84 19.62 -15.20
C SER A 352 -11.93 20.61 -15.66
N ASN A 353 -13.01 20.80 -14.89
CA ASN A 353 -14.12 21.65 -15.31
C ASN A 353 -14.96 22.17 -14.13
N SER A 354 -14.77 23.45 -13.81
CA SER A 354 -15.41 24.14 -12.69
C SER A 354 -16.94 24.28 -12.82
N PHE A 355 -17.54 23.97 -13.96
CA PHE A 355 -19.00 23.99 -14.14
C PHE A 355 -19.72 22.78 -13.55
N TYR A 356 -19.00 21.70 -13.23
CA TYR A 356 -19.61 20.45 -12.78
C TYR A 356 -19.21 20.10 -11.35
N ALA A 357 -20.12 19.45 -10.63
CA ALA A 357 -19.87 18.89 -9.32
C ALA A 357 -20.43 17.49 -9.17
N TYR A 358 -19.84 16.70 -8.28
CA TYR A 358 -20.30 15.35 -8.00
C TYR A 358 -21.64 15.36 -7.27
N ARG A 359 -22.48 14.38 -7.58
CA ARG A 359 -23.71 14.06 -6.86
C ARG A 359 -23.80 12.57 -6.59
N MET A 360 -24.37 12.24 -5.44
CA MET A 360 -24.87 10.90 -5.15
C MET A 360 -26.34 10.83 -5.56
N TYR A 361 -26.75 9.74 -6.22
CA TYR A 361 -28.16 9.56 -6.54
C TYR A 361 -28.65 8.12 -6.45
N LEU A 362 -29.94 7.99 -6.11
CA LEU A 362 -30.69 6.74 -6.01
C LEU A 362 -31.88 6.80 -6.96
N TYR A 363 -32.23 5.67 -7.58
CA TYR A 363 -33.35 5.54 -8.51
C TYR A 363 -34.40 4.55 -7.99
N TYR A 364 -35.69 4.82 -8.25
CA TYR A 364 -36.79 4.09 -7.62
C TYR A 364 -36.77 2.58 -7.86
N ASN A 365 -36.44 2.14 -9.09
CA ASN A 365 -36.46 0.72 -9.45
C ASN A 365 -35.06 0.07 -9.47
N LEU A 366 -34.02 0.79 -9.05
CA LEU A 366 -32.68 0.23 -8.92
C LEU A 366 -32.29 0.07 -7.45
N GLU A 367 -31.48 -0.95 -7.21
CA GLU A 367 -30.94 -1.28 -5.90
C GLU A 367 -29.57 -0.62 -5.66
N ASP A 368 -28.95 -0.07 -6.70
CA ASP A 368 -27.64 0.57 -6.64
C ASP A 368 -27.70 2.05 -6.22
N ALA A 369 -26.60 2.53 -5.65
CA ALA A 369 -26.35 3.94 -5.44
C ALA A 369 -25.23 4.39 -6.38
N ARG A 370 -25.47 5.47 -7.11
CA ARG A 370 -24.55 5.94 -8.14
C ARG A 370 -23.94 7.29 -7.80
N MET A 371 -22.70 7.46 -8.22
CA MET A 371 -21.98 8.72 -8.15
C MET A 371 -21.64 9.15 -9.57
N ASN A 372 -22.03 10.37 -9.94
CA ASN A 372 -21.60 10.99 -11.19
C ASN A 372 -21.44 12.51 -10.98
N TYR A 373 -21.02 13.24 -12.00
CA TYR A 373 -20.93 14.69 -11.97
C TYR A 373 -21.98 15.32 -12.88
N VAL A 374 -22.44 16.50 -12.51
CA VAL A 374 -23.46 17.25 -13.23
C VAL A 374 -23.23 18.75 -13.06
N ASN A 375 -23.80 19.56 -13.95
CA ASN A 375 -23.60 21.00 -13.92
C ASN A 375 -24.16 21.63 -12.63
N LYS A 376 -23.47 22.64 -12.09
CA LYS A 376 -23.83 23.36 -10.87
C LYS A 376 -25.12 24.20 -10.99
N TYR A 377 -25.69 24.38 -12.20
CA TYR A 377 -26.99 25.03 -12.37
C TYR A 377 -28.19 24.17 -11.93
N TYR A 378 -28.00 22.94 -11.48
CA TYR A 378 -29.08 22.16 -10.86
C TYR A 378 -29.26 22.48 -9.37
N GLY A 379 -30.41 22.12 -8.82
CA GLY A 379 -30.72 22.13 -7.41
C GLY A 379 -31.02 20.72 -6.91
N PHE A 380 -30.28 20.24 -5.91
CA PHE A 380 -30.45 18.91 -5.29
C PHE A 380 -30.57 19.02 -3.78
N SER A 381 -30.98 17.91 -3.15
CA SER A 381 -31.05 17.84 -1.69
C SER A 381 -29.65 17.86 -1.07
N VAL A 382 -29.57 18.28 0.19
CA VAL A 382 -28.35 18.25 0.99
C VAL A 382 -28.53 17.27 2.14
N ARG A 383 -27.48 16.48 2.38
CA ARG A 383 -27.39 15.59 3.51
C ARG A 383 -26.08 15.81 4.23
N CYS A 384 -26.14 16.32 5.46
CA CYS A 384 -24.95 16.70 6.20
C CYS A 384 -24.32 15.52 6.93
N LEU A 385 -22.99 15.53 7.01
CA LEU A 385 -22.15 14.59 7.74
C LEU A 385 -21.53 15.29 8.95
N GLN A 386 -21.54 14.66 10.12
CA GLN A 386 -20.94 15.18 11.34
C GLN A 386 -19.42 15.07 11.27
N ASN A 387 -18.72 16.08 11.78
CA ASN A 387 -17.27 16.03 11.96
C ASN A 387 -16.89 14.91 12.97
N SER A 388 -15.78 14.18 12.76
CA SER A 388 -15.41 13.00 13.56
C SER A 388 -15.02 13.33 15.01
N ASN A 389 -15.31 12.40 15.94
CA ASN A 389 -15.23 12.58 17.40
C ASN A 389 -13.83 12.52 18.04
N GLU A 390 -12.72 12.64 17.30
CA GLU A 390 -11.42 12.94 17.94
C GLU A 390 -11.36 14.38 18.52
N GLU A 391 -12.46 15.15 18.36
CA GLU A 391 -12.61 16.53 18.80
C GLU A 391 -13.57 16.74 20.00
N ARG A 392 -13.98 15.68 20.73
CA ARG A 392 -14.83 15.85 21.93
C ARG A 392 -14.03 15.96 23.23
N ASP A 393 -13.31 17.06 23.38
CA ASP A 393 -13.03 17.67 24.70
C ASP A 393 -13.09 19.20 24.63
N ALA A 394 -14.09 19.74 23.91
CA ALA A 394 -14.26 21.18 23.73
C ALA A 394 -15.74 21.63 23.83
N SER A 395 -16.53 21.02 24.72
CA SER A 395 -17.92 21.46 24.95
C SER A 395 -18.21 21.79 26.42
N LEU A 396 -17.60 22.87 26.92
CA LEU A 396 -18.18 23.68 28.00
C LEU A 396 -17.89 25.18 27.80
N VAL A 397 -18.31 25.81 26.69
CA VAL A 397 -18.60 27.26 26.70
C VAL A 397 -19.74 27.60 25.73
N ARG A 398 -20.72 28.36 26.23
CA ARG A 398 -21.89 28.89 25.50
C ARG A 398 -21.50 30.09 24.61
N PRO A 399 -22.28 30.38 23.55
CA PRO A 399 -21.90 31.34 22.52
C PRO A 399 -22.12 32.79 22.99
N SER A 400 -21.03 33.46 23.35
CA SER A 400 -20.96 34.94 23.30
C SER A 400 -19.56 35.51 23.02
N GLU A 401 -18.58 34.68 22.63
CA GLU A 401 -17.22 35.16 22.34
C GLU A 401 -16.60 34.42 21.14
N ALA A 402 -17.18 34.55 19.95
CA ALA A 402 -16.58 34.08 18.69
C ALA A 402 -15.28 34.84 18.28
N GLY A 403 -14.64 35.51 19.24
CA GLY A 403 -13.36 36.20 19.10
C GLY A 403 -12.19 35.55 19.85
N ALA A 404 -12.38 34.44 20.58
CA ALA A 404 -11.31 33.90 21.42
C ALA A 404 -11.34 32.37 21.60
N ALA A 405 -10.92 31.62 20.59
CA ALA A 405 -10.27 30.30 20.72
C ALA A 405 -9.56 30.00 19.38
N ASN A 406 -8.27 29.70 19.29
CA ASN A 406 -7.50 28.86 20.19
C ASN A 406 -6.09 29.43 20.46
N LYS A 407 -5.86 30.02 21.64
CA LYS A 407 -4.52 30.53 22.07
C LYS A 407 -3.48 29.41 22.28
N GLN A 408 -3.88 28.14 22.34
CA GLN A 408 -2.95 27.03 22.60
C GLN A 408 -2.16 26.56 21.37
N ASN A 409 -2.65 26.82 20.15
CA ASN A 409 -1.95 26.46 18.91
C ASN A 409 -1.24 27.64 18.26
N GLN A 410 -1.30 28.84 18.87
CA GLN A 410 -0.66 30.05 18.38
C GLN A 410 0.62 30.31 19.16
N GLY A 411 1.68 30.65 18.45
CA GLY A 411 2.96 31.01 19.02
C GLY A 411 3.56 32.22 18.31
N SER A 412 4.83 32.48 18.59
CA SER A 412 5.61 33.40 17.80
C SER A 412 7.06 32.95 17.74
N VAL A 413 7.74 33.32 16.66
CA VAL A 413 9.17 33.11 16.47
C VAL A 413 9.82 34.46 16.17
N LYS A 414 10.92 34.76 16.85
CA LYS A 414 11.77 35.91 16.53
C LYS A 414 12.88 35.47 15.59
N ASP A 415 12.92 36.04 14.39
CA ASP A 415 14.02 35.86 13.46
C ASP A 415 15.25 36.60 14.01
N SER A 416 16.32 35.87 14.27
CA SER A 416 17.55 36.42 14.85
C SER A 416 18.34 37.30 13.89
N ARG A 417 18.07 37.21 12.58
CA ARG A 417 18.83 37.89 11.53
C ARG A 417 18.40 39.35 11.36
N ASP A 418 17.11 39.65 11.58
CA ASP A 418 16.54 40.99 11.45
C ASP A 418 15.75 41.46 12.69
N GLY A 419 15.61 40.60 13.70
CA GLY A 419 14.89 40.89 14.93
C GLY A 419 13.37 40.89 14.80
N LYS A 420 12.81 40.60 13.62
CA LYS A 420 11.38 40.60 13.38
C LYS A 420 10.72 39.38 14.04
N THR A 421 9.58 39.60 14.69
CA THR A 421 8.78 38.55 15.29
C THR A 421 7.62 38.20 14.37
N TYR A 422 7.47 36.91 14.07
CA TYR A 422 6.40 36.35 13.26
C TYR A 422 5.50 35.49 14.14
N LYS A 423 4.18 35.61 13.98
CA LYS A 423 3.22 34.68 14.57
C LYS A 423 3.37 33.31 13.96
N THR A 424 3.12 32.27 14.74
CA THR A 424 3.17 30.87 14.30
C THR A 424 1.89 30.16 14.67
N VAL A 425 1.57 29.09 13.95
CA VAL A 425 0.38 28.30 14.18
C VAL A 425 0.60 26.81 13.94
N LYS A 426 0.07 25.96 14.84
CA LYS A 426 0.11 24.51 14.70
C LYS A 426 -1.16 24.00 14.01
N ILE A 427 -0.99 23.29 12.89
CA ILE A 427 -2.06 22.70 12.08
C ILE A 427 -1.73 21.21 11.87
N GLY A 428 -2.55 20.33 12.44
CA GLY A 428 -2.17 18.93 12.62
C GLY A 428 -0.87 18.82 13.42
N ASN A 429 0.12 18.10 12.87
CA ASN A 429 1.44 17.95 13.48
C ASN A 429 2.48 18.98 12.99
N GLN A 430 2.13 19.88 12.07
CA GLN A 430 3.03 20.86 11.49
C GLN A 430 2.87 22.23 12.16
N THR A 431 3.99 22.92 12.45
CA THR A 431 3.97 24.29 12.98
C THR A 431 4.43 25.28 11.91
N TRP A 432 3.52 26.13 11.44
CA TRP A 432 3.72 27.06 10.34
C TRP A 432 3.95 28.49 10.82
N MET A 433 4.70 29.31 10.08
CA MET A 433 4.56 30.75 10.20
C MET A 433 3.15 31.15 9.76
N ALA A 434 2.44 31.91 10.59
CA ALA A 434 1.12 32.47 10.31
C ALA A 434 1.22 33.78 9.50
N GLU A 435 2.42 34.35 9.37
CA GLU A 435 2.68 35.58 8.63
C GLU A 435 3.68 35.32 7.50
N ASN A 436 3.54 36.05 6.40
CA ASN A 436 4.47 35.95 5.28
C ASN A 436 5.84 36.50 5.68
N LEU A 437 6.90 35.80 5.29
CA LEU A 437 8.27 36.18 5.62
C LEU A 437 8.62 37.57 5.01
N ASN A 438 9.33 38.40 5.77
CA ASN A 438 9.76 39.74 5.37
C ASN A 438 11.27 39.94 5.64
N TYR A 439 12.06 38.90 5.45
CA TYR A 439 13.51 38.94 5.58
C TYR A 439 14.15 39.44 4.28
N LYS A 440 14.94 40.52 4.32
CA LYS A 440 15.55 41.12 3.13
C LYS A 440 16.76 40.31 2.64
N THR A 441 16.64 39.73 1.45
CA THR A 441 17.73 39.14 0.66
C THR A 441 17.97 39.92 -0.63
N LYS A 442 19.11 39.65 -1.31
CA LYS A 442 19.42 40.22 -2.63
C LYS A 442 18.33 39.93 -3.66
N GLU A 443 17.68 38.77 -3.57
CA GLU A 443 16.64 38.32 -4.50
C GLU A 443 15.21 38.51 -3.98
N SER A 444 15.00 39.48 -3.09
CA SER A 444 13.70 39.77 -2.49
C SER A 444 13.28 41.23 -2.68
N VAL A 445 12.00 41.44 -2.98
CA VAL A 445 11.45 42.77 -3.24
C VAL A 445 10.12 42.98 -2.53
N CYS A 446 9.79 44.24 -2.24
CA CYS A 446 8.46 44.62 -1.80
C CYS A 446 7.53 44.71 -3.00
N TYR A 447 6.25 44.38 -2.83
CA TYR A 447 5.27 44.56 -3.90
C TYR A 447 5.28 46.02 -4.39
N GLY A 448 5.41 46.22 -5.71
CA GLY A 448 5.50 47.56 -6.32
C GLY A 448 6.74 48.37 -5.92
N ASN A 449 7.77 47.72 -5.36
CA ASN A 449 8.98 48.36 -4.80
C ASN A 449 8.67 49.41 -3.71
N LYS A 450 7.59 49.23 -2.95
CA LYS A 450 7.18 50.13 -1.86
C LYS A 450 7.38 49.46 -0.51
N ASP A 451 8.19 50.06 0.37
CA ASP A 451 8.48 49.51 1.70
C ASP A 451 7.23 49.32 2.58
N ALA A 452 6.19 50.15 2.39
CA ALA A 452 4.90 49.98 3.07
C ALA A 452 4.28 48.61 2.78
N ASN A 453 4.37 48.13 1.54
CA ASN A 453 3.79 46.84 1.12
C ASN A 453 4.57 45.65 1.71
N CYS A 454 5.85 45.81 2.02
CA CYS A 454 6.60 44.79 2.77
C CYS A 454 6.08 44.63 4.20
N LYS A 455 5.65 45.72 4.85
CA LYS A 455 5.08 45.67 6.19
C LYS A 455 3.74 44.96 6.21
N GLU A 456 2.94 45.17 5.16
CA GLU A 456 1.61 44.56 5.01
C GLU A 456 1.66 43.11 4.53
N TYR A 457 2.35 42.83 3.42
CA TYR A 457 2.27 41.53 2.73
C TYR A 457 3.48 40.62 2.95
N GLY A 458 4.56 41.13 3.54
CA GLY A 458 5.87 40.48 3.48
C GLY A 458 6.59 40.74 2.15
N ARG A 459 7.69 40.01 1.91
CA ARG A 459 8.49 40.14 0.69
C ARG A 459 8.12 39.07 -0.34
N LEU A 460 8.32 39.42 -1.60
CA LEU A 460 8.29 38.48 -2.72
C LEU A 460 9.72 38.06 -3.04
N TYR A 461 9.96 36.77 -3.13
CA TYR A 461 11.26 36.15 -3.37
C TYR A 461 11.24 35.42 -4.71
N THR A 462 12.32 35.49 -5.48
CA THR A 462 12.60 34.47 -6.50
C THR A 462 12.68 33.10 -5.84
N TRP A 463 12.56 32.02 -6.62
CA TRP A 463 12.66 30.68 -6.04
C TRP A 463 14.05 30.44 -5.40
N GLY A 464 15.13 30.85 -6.08
CA GLY A 464 16.50 30.81 -5.52
C GLY A 464 16.61 31.55 -4.18
N GLY A 465 16.09 32.77 -4.12
CA GLY A 465 16.02 33.57 -2.90
C GLY A 465 15.17 32.92 -1.80
N ALA A 466 14.06 32.28 -2.16
CA ALA A 466 13.14 31.61 -1.24
C ALA A 466 13.78 30.40 -0.56
N GLN A 467 14.63 29.64 -1.27
CA GLN A 467 15.26 28.43 -0.75
C GLN A 467 16.11 28.65 0.49
N ASN A 468 16.62 29.88 0.67
CA ASN A 468 17.48 30.25 1.79
C ASN A 468 16.85 31.36 2.66
N ALA A 469 15.57 31.67 2.45
CA ALA A 469 14.92 32.80 3.12
C ALA A 469 14.55 32.48 4.57
N CYS A 470 14.15 31.25 4.89
CA CYS A 470 13.69 30.87 6.23
C CYS A 470 14.80 30.89 7.30
N PRO A 471 14.50 31.28 8.56
CA PRO A 471 15.48 31.31 9.64
C PRO A 471 15.85 29.90 10.12
N ALA A 472 16.95 29.77 10.86
CA ALA A 472 17.38 28.49 11.43
C ALA A 472 16.26 27.84 12.28
N GLY A 473 16.10 26.51 12.13
CA GLY A 473 14.99 25.75 12.73
C GLY A 473 13.67 25.83 11.94
N TRP A 474 13.68 26.49 10.79
CA TRP A 474 12.56 26.60 9.86
C TRP A 474 13.05 26.41 8.42
N HIS A 475 12.20 25.86 7.56
CA HIS A 475 12.53 25.62 6.15
C HIS A 475 11.40 26.07 5.22
N LEU A 476 11.73 26.20 3.94
CA LEU A 476 10.73 26.41 2.88
C LEU A 476 10.01 25.06 2.66
N PRO A 477 8.67 24.97 2.80
CA PRO A 477 7.96 23.71 2.75
C PRO A 477 8.03 23.06 1.36
N THR A 478 8.13 21.75 1.33
CA THR A 478 8.06 20.89 0.14
C THR A 478 6.62 20.74 -0.38
N LYS A 479 6.45 20.21 -1.59
CA LYS A 479 5.13 19.91 -2.17
C LYS A 479 4.36 18.95 -1.27
N GLU A 480 5.03 17.94 -0.74
CA GLU A 480 4.46 16.92 0.13
C GLU A 480 3.99 17.53 1.46
N GLU A 481 4.76 18.46 2.04
CA GLU A 481 4.38 19.16 3.26
C GLU A 481 3.21 20.12 3.07
N TRP A 482 3.15 20.79 1.90
CA TRP A 482 1.97 21.53 1.49
C TRP A 482 0.75 20.61 1.34
N GLU A 483 0.89 19.42 0.76
CA GLU A 483 -0.19 18.45 0.62
C GLU A 483 -0.68 17.91 1.99
N ILE A 484 0.23 17.74 2.96
CA ILE A 484 -0.12 17.41 4.34
C ILE A 484 -0.94 18.54 4.98
N LEU A 485 -0.51 19.80 4.83
CA LEU A 485 -1.29 20.95 5.32
C LEU A 485 -2.69 20.95 4.71
N LEU A 486 -2.79 20.80 3.39
CA LEU A 486 -4.07 20.78 2.68
C LEU A 486 -5.00 19.68 3.19
N LYS A 487 -4.46 18.47 3.42
CA LYS A 487 -5.23 17.37 4.01
C LYS A 487 -5.74 17.72 5.42
N ASN A 488 -4.91 18.35 6.25
CA ASN A 488 -5.25 18.71 7.63
C ASN A 488 -6.26 19.86 7.74
N VAL A 489 -6.49 20.62 6.68
CA VAL A 489 -7.47 21.74 6.65
C VAL A 489 -8.74 21.42 5.86
N GLY A 490 -9.04 20.14 5.66
CA GLY A 490 -10.28 19.69 4.98
C GLY A 490 -10.13 19.42 3.48
N GLY A 491 -8.89 19.29 2.98
CA GLY A 491 -8.57 18.98 1.58
C GLY A 491 -8.43 20.22 0.69
N LYS A 492 -7.89 20.02 -0.53
CA LYS A 492 -7.63 21.09 -1.51
C LYS A 492 -8.87 21.96 -1.78
N GLU A 493 -10.05 21.35 -1.84
CA GLU A 493 -11.31 22.01 -2.22
C GLU A 493 -11.81 23.08 -1.21
N THR A 494 -11.44 22.99 0.06
CA THR A 494 -11.89 23.93 1.11
C THR A 494 -10.73 24.73 1.73
N ALA A 495 -9.49 24.32 1.46
CA ALA A 495 -8.28 24.90 2.01
C ALA A 495 -8.13 26.40 1.71
N GLY A 496 -8.58 26.86 0.53
CA GLY A 496 -8.50 28.28 0.18
C GLY A 496 -9.31 29.14 1.14
N ARG A 497 -10.55 28.78 1.45
CA ARG A 497 -11.37 29.53 2.41
C ARG A 497 -10.90 29.36 3.85
N ALA A 498 -10.36 28.19 4.20
CA ALA A 498 -9.86 27.89 5.54
C ALA A 498 -8.55 28.62 5.89
N LEU A 499 -7.66 28.85 4.91
CA LEU A 499 -6.31 29.40 5.11
C LEU A 499 -6.21 30.92 4.82
N LYS A 500 -7.07 31.47 3.95
CA LYS A 500 -7.11 32.91 3.64
C LYS A 500 -7.37 33.73 4.91
N SER A 501 -6.69 34.88 5.04
CA SER A 501 -6.93 35.85 6.10
C SER A 501 -8.37 36.40 6.08
N ARG A 502 -8.85 36.83 7.24
CA ARG A 502 -10.17 37.47 7.41
C ARG A 502 -10.27 38.89 6.82
N HIS A 503 -9.16 39.44 6.32
CA HIS A 503 -9.08 40.76 5.73
C HIS A 503 -8.02 40.80 4.62
N GLY A 504 -8.02 41.86 3.81
CA GLY A 504 -7.00 42.15 2.81
C GLY A 504 -7.25 41.55 1.42
N TRP A 505 -8.31 40.73 1.26
CA TRP A 505 -8.76 40.22 -0.04
C TRP A 505 -9.83 41.13 -0.63
N ASN A 506 -9.68 41.44 -1.91
CA ASN A 506 -10.62 42.23 -2.69
C ASN A 506 -11.93 41.47 -2.94
N ASP A 507 -12.97 42.21 -3.32
CA ASP A 507 -14.25 41.68 -3.80
C ASP A 507 -14.90 40.68 -2.82
N ASP A 508 -14.83 40.99 -1.51
CA ASP A 508 -15.29 40.14 -0.40
C ASP A 508 -14.67 38.73 -0.34
N GLY A 509 -13.53 38.51 -1.01
CA GLY A 509 -12.86 37.21 -1.12
C GLY A 509 -12.11 36.73 0.14
N ASN A 510 -12.37 37.34 1.30
CA ASN A 510 -11.71 37.03 2.57
C ASN A 510 -12.03 35.60 3.01
N GLY A 511 -11.05 34.95 3.65
CA GLY A 511 -11.23 33.63 4.27
C GLY A 511 -11.78 33.71 5.68
N PHE A 512 -12.06 32.53 6.26
CA PHE A 512 -12.42 32.44 7.67
C PHE A 512 -11.22 32.33 8.60
N ASP A 513 -10.07 31.99 8.03
CA ASP A 513 -8.84 31.74 8.78
C ASP A 513 -9.07 30.79 9.97
N ASN A 514 -9.74 29.66 9.70
CA ASN A 514 -10.20 28.71 10.71
C ASN A 514 -9.06 28.21 11.60
N TYR A 515 -7.86 28.19 11.05
CA TYR A 515 -6.67 27.63 11.67
C TYR A 515 -5.67 28.69 12.10
N GLY A 516 -5.91 29.99 11.89
CA GLY A 516 -4.94 31.05 12.20
C GLY A 516 -3.72 31.06 11.28
N PHE A 517 -3.85 30.54 10.06
CA PHE A 517 -2.83 30.63 9.03
C PHE A 517 -2.76 32.04 8.46
N SER A 518 -3.85 32.79 8.34
CA SER A 518 -3.85 34.22 7.97
C SER A 518 -3.16 34.54 6.63
N ALA A 519 -3.40 33.78 5.55
CA ALA A 519 -2.77 34.04 4.24
C ALA A 519 -3.24 35.36 3.61
N LEU A 520 -2.30 36.30 3.43
CA LEU A 520 -2.54 37.58 2.78
C LEU A 520 -2.24 37.54 1.27
N PRO A 521 -3.05 38.24 0.43
CA PRO A 521 -2.94 38.20 -1.03
C PRO A 521 -1.87 39.17 -1.55
N ALA A 522 -0.60 38.81 -1.33
CA ALA A 522 0.56 39.60 -1.75
C ALA A 522 0.72 39.71 -3.27
N GLY A 523 0.01 38.91 -4.06
CA GLY A 523 0.20 38.80 -5.50
C GLY A 523 1.55 38.18 -5.86
N GLY A 524 2.06 38.53 -7.04
CA GLY A 524 3.36 38.07 -7.53
C GLY A 524 4.12 39.13 -8.32
N ARG A 525 5.35 38.78 -8.71
CA ARG A 525 6.19 39.59 -9.59
C ARG A 525 6.75 38.73 -10.73
N LEU A 526 6.63 39.19 -11.97
CA LEU A 526 7.22 38.52 -13.13
C LEU A 526 8.72 38.83 -13.25
N SER A 527 9.46 38.03 -14.03
CA SER A 527 10.92 38.15 -14.18
C SER A 527 11.38 39.56 -14.61
N TYR A 528 10.64 40.20 -15.53
CA TYR A 528 10.90 41.55 -16.02
C TYR A 528 10.40 42.68 -15.09
N GLY A 529 9.95 42.35 -13.88
CA GLY A 529 9.67 43.33 -12.83
C GLY A 529 8.23 43.83 -12.71
N TYR A 530 7.32 43.31 -13.52
CA TYR A 530 5.89 43.63 -13.41
C TYR A 530 5.25 42.94 -12.21
N PHE A 531 4.48 43.69 -11.42
CA PHE A 531 3.76 43.21 -10.24
C PHE A 531 2.29 43.00 -10.56
N TYR A 532 1.67 41.95 -10.02
CA TYR A 532 0.33 41.56 -10.41
C TYR A 532 -0.45 40.89 -9.27
N TYR A 533 -1.78 41.02 -9.32
CA TYR A 533 -2.76 40.38 -8.42
C TYR A 533 -2.61 40.61 -6.91
N ALA A 534 -1.97 41.69 -6.44
CA ALA A 534 -2.09 42.08 -5.03
C ALA A 534 -3.57 42.36 -4.68
N GLY A 535 -3.97 41.97 -3.48
CA GLY A 535 -5.36 41.98 -3.05
C GLY A 535 -6.21 40.84 -3.62
N ARG A 536 -5.73 40.10 -4.63
CA ARG A 536 -6.51 39.04 -5.30
C ARG A 536 -5.96 37.64 -5.13
N ASN A 537 -4.64 37.45 -5.15
CA ASN A 537 -4.03 36.11 -5.09
C ASN A 537 -2.91 36.08 -4.04
N ALA A 538 -2.79 34.96 -3.33
CA ALA A 538 -1.64 34.65 -2.49
C ALA A 538 -0.87 33.48 -3.11
N TYR A 539 0.40 33.70 -3.41
CA TYR A 539 1.28 32.69 -3.96
C TYR A 539 2.43 32.42 -2.98
N PHE A 540 2.67 31.14 -2.68
CA PHE A 540 3.73 30.69 -1.79
C PHE A 540 4.63 29.69 -2.50
N TRP A 541 5.94 29.91 -2.44
CA TRP A 541 6.88 28.94 -3.00
C TRP A 541 6.86 27.61 -2.25
N SER A 542 7.01 26.51 -3.01
CA SER A 542 7.44 25.22 -2.49
C SER A 542 8.94 25.06 -2.72
N ALA A 543 9.60 24.31 -1.84
CA ALA A 543 10.99 23.89 -2.03
C ALA A 543 11.17 22.88 -3.16
N SER A 544 10.10 22.18 -3.58
CA SER A 544 10.15 21.15 -4.62
C SER A 544 10.18 21.75 -6.04
N GLN A 545 11.07 21.24 -6.89
CA GLN A 545 11.13 21.60 -8.31
C GLN A 545 10.03 20.85 -9.10
N TYR A 546 9.55 21.44 -10.19
CA TYR A 546 8.66 20.76 -11.13
C TYR A 546 9.47 19.93 -12.14
N GLU A 547 9.16 18.64 -12.27
CA GLU A 547 9.91 17.66 -13.09
C GLU A 547 9.54 17.71 -14.61
N GLY A 548 8.83 18.75 -15.08
CA GLY A 548 8.44 18.91 -16.49
C GLY A 548 9.46 19.64 -17.38
N ILE A 549 9.10 19.87 -18.65
CA ILE A 549 9.95 20.63 -19.61
C ILE A 549 9.91 22.13 -19.23
N GLY A 550 10.89 22.60 -18.46
CA GLY A 550 11.04 24.00 -18.06
C GLY A 550 11.81 24.20 -16.75
N ASP A 551 12.30 25.43 -16.48
CA ASP A 551 12.95 25.79 -15.21
C ASP A 551 11.95 26.36 -14.20
N ASP A 552 11.01 25.50 -13.80
CA ASP A 552 9.87 25.84 -12.95
C ASP A 552 9.97 25.17 -11.57
N ALA A 553 9.28 25.73 -10.58
CA ALA A 553 9.12 25.12 -9.27
C ALA A 553 7.66 25.15 -8.82
N TYR A 554 7.31 24.24 -7.89
CA TYR A 554 5.95 24.18 -7.36
C TYR A 554 5.64 25.42 -6.51
N ARG A 555 4.38 25.86 -6.51
CA ARG A 555 3.86 26.90 -5.63
C ARG A 555 2.44 26.56 -5.16
N MET A 556 2.14 26.96 -3.93
CA MET A 556 0.77 26.98 -3.42
C MET A 556 0.10 28.29 -3.81
N GLY A 557 -1.09 28.21 -4.42
CA GLY A 557 -1.89 29.36 -4.82
C GLY A 557 -3.24 29.38 -4.11
N LEU A 558 -3.59 30.54 -3.54
CA LEU A 558 -4.93 30.87 -3.05
C LEU A 558 -5.47 32.06 -3.85
N TYR A 559 -6.75 32.02 -4.22
CA TYR A 559 -7.37 33.00 -5.11
C TYR A 559 -8.61 33.62 -4.45
N TYR A 560 -8.91 34.90 -4.73
CA TYR A 560 -9.98 35.62 -4.05
C TYR A 560 -11.38 35.02 -4.29
N VAL A 561 -11.66 34.58 -5.52
CA VAL A 561 -12.94 33.93 -5.89
C VAL A 561 -13.02 32.45 -5.53
N ASP A 562 -11.87 31.80 -5.32
CA ASP A 562 -11.83 30.35 -5.13
C ASP A 562 -11.82 30.00 -3.64
N GLU A 563 -12.58 28.97 -3.28
CA GLU A 563 -12.57 28.37 -1.94
C GLU A 563 -11.52 27.27 -1.80
N PHE A 564 -10.88 26.89 -2.91
CA PHE A 564 -9.89 25.83 -2.98
C PHE A 564 -8.46 26.38 -3.09
N ALA A 565 -7.50 25.58 -2.67
CA ALA A 565 -6.07 25.84 -2.81
C ALA A 565 -5.49 24.98 -3.94
N ARG A 566 -4.58 25.55 -4.75
CA ARG A 566 -3.96 24.84 -5.88
C ARG A 566 -2.47 24.68 -5.66
N MET A 567 -1.97 23.48 -5.93
CA MET A 567 -0.56 23.24 -6.16
C MET A 567 -0.29 23.37 -7.66
N ASP A 568 0.30 24.50 -8.05
CA ASP A 568 0.69 24.79 -9.43
C ASP A 568 2.23 24.80 -9.53
N TYR A 569 2.76 25.10 -10.71
CA TYR A 569 4.17 25.40 -10.92
C TYR A 569 4.34 26.77 -11.58
N SER A 570 5.53 27.36 -11.45
CA SER A 570 5.85 28.66 -12.04
C SER A 570 7.36 28.82 -12.21
N SER A 571 7.75 29.68 -13.15
CA SER A 571 9.16 30.01 -13.40
C SER A 571 9.87 30.46 -12.13
N LYS A 572 11.05 29.88 -11.89
CA LYS A 572 11.89 30.19 -10.72
C LYS A 572 12.31 31.67 -10.63
N ASN A 573 12.24 32.40 -11.73
CA ASN A 573 12.54 33.84 -11.82
C ASN A 573 11.38 34.74 -11.35
N TYR A 574 10.22 34.19 -10.99
CA TYR A 574 9.09 34.97 -10.48
C TYR A 574 9.21 35.20 -8.97
N GLY A 575 8.65 36.31 -8.50
CA GLY A 575 8.62 36.67 -7.09
C GLY A 575 7.33 36.23 -6.41
N TYR A 576 7.40 35.34 -5.42
CA TYR A 576 6.26 34.92 -4.59
C TYR A 576 6.59 34.95 -3.09
N SER A 577 5.56 34.89 -2.26
CA SER A 577 5.73 34.93 -0.81
C SER A 577 6.34 33.64 -0.27
N VAL A 578 6.90 33.70 0.93
CA VAL A 578 7.42 32.53 1.66
C VAL A 578 6.66 32.35 2.96
N ARG A 579 6.27 31.10 3.23
CA ARG A 579 5.67 30.61 4.47
C ARG A 579 6.58 29.54 5.02
N CYS A 580 7.33 29.83 6.08
CA CYS A 580 8.27 28.85 6.62
C CYS A 580 7.53 27.83 7.48
N LEU A 581 7.94 26.57 7.36
CA LEU A 581 7.50 25.47 8.20
C LEU A 581 8.57 25.16 9.24
N GLN A 582 8.15 24.91 10.47
CA GLN A 582 9.07 24.56 11.54
C GLN A 582 9.56 23.13 11.38
N ASN A 583 10.84 22.97 11.61
CA ASN A 583 11.50 21.68 11.69
C ASN A 583 10.84 20.78 12.77
N SER A 584 10.76 19.47 12.53
CA SER A 584 10.11 18.49 13.43
C SER A 584 10.79 18.43 14.81
N ASN A 585 10.17 17.84 15.84
CA ASN A 585 10.78 17.76 17.18
C ASN A 585 12.15 17.04 17.19
N GLU A 586 12.35 16.05 16.31
CA GLU A 586 13.64 15.39 16.08
C GLU A 586 14.69 16.36 15.48
N GLU A 587 14.26 17.32 14.67
CA GLU A 587 15.11 18.38 14.09
C GLU A 587 15.26 19.61 15.02
N ARG A 588 14.34 19.79 15.98
CA ARG A 588 14.37 20.83 17.02
C ARG A 588 15.43 20.52 18.07
N GLU A 589 15.58 19.26 18.44
CA GLU A 589 16.70 18.79 19.27
C GLU A 589 18.05 18.92 18.54
N ALA A 590 18.05 18.83 17.20
CA ALA A 590 19.23 19.11 16.38
C ALA A 590 19.52 20.62 16.18
N SER A 591 18.54 21.51 16.36
CA SER A 591 18.65 22.96 16.05
C SER A 591 18.58 23.91 17.26
N LEU A 592 18.34 23.41 18.48
CA LEU A 592 18.32 24.22 19.72
C LEU A 592 19.70 24.52 20.32
N VAL A 593 20.80 24.12 19.68
CA VAL A 593 22.15 24.48 20.14
C VAL A 593 22.49 25.91 19.70
N ARG A 594 22.47 26.85 20.66
CA ARG A 594 22.93 28.23 20.43
C ARG A 594 24.45 28.29 20.20
N PRO A 595 24.95 29.32 19.47
CA PRO A 595 26.24 29.30 18.76
C PRO A 595 27.53 29.37 19.58
N SER A 596 27.47 29.23 20.91
CA SER A 596 28.68 29.14 21.76
C SER A 596 29.00 27.71 22.21
N GLU A 597 28.13 26.74 21.91
CA GLU A 597 28.30 25.33 22.28
C GLU A 597 28.09 24.37 21.09
N ALA A 598 28.07 24.89 19.85
CA ALA A 598 28.05 24.06 18.62
C ALA A 598 29.30 23.17 18.48
N GLY A 599 30.33 23.38 19.31
CA GLY A 599 31.48 22.49 19.43
C GLY A 599 31.27 21.27 20.35
N ALA A 600 30.17 21.19 21.11
CA ALA A 600 30.01 20.17 22.16
C ALA A 600 28.99 19.07 21.82
N ALA A 601 27.86 19.38 21.17
CA ALA A 601 26.82 18.38 20.86
C ALA A 601 27.17 17.47 19.66
N ASN A 602 28.11 17.88 18.80
CA ASN A 602 28.50 17.10 17.62
C ASN A 602 29.47 15.94 17.94
N LYS A 603 29.93 15.79 19.19
CA LYS A 603 30.91 14.75 19.56
C LYS A 603 30.35 13.34 19.67
N GLN A 604 29.03 13.14 19.80
CA GLN A 604 28.47 11.79 19.99
C GLN A 604 28.17 11.04 18.67
N ASN A 605 27.89 11.74 17.57
CA ASN A 605 27.65 11.15 16.25
C ASN A 605 28.80 11.35 15.27
N GLN A 606 29.81 12.13 15.63
CA GLN A 606 31.04 12.27 14.86
C GLN A 606 32.12 11.35 15.40
N GLY A 607 32.74 10.61 14.51
CA GLY A 607 33.92 9.82 14.80
C GLY A 607 35.04 10.15 13.84
N SER A 608 36.05 9.31 13.88
CA SER A 608 37.05 9.26 12.83
C SER A 608 37.50 7.83 12.63
N VAL A 609 37.78 7.47 11.39
CA VAL A 609 38.42 6.21 11.03
C VAL A 609 39.80 6.50 10.47
N LYS A 610 40.81 5.76 10.93
CA LYS A 610 42.14 5.78 10.32
C LYS A 610 42.22 4.66 9.30
N ASP A 611 42.45 4.99 8.04
CA ASP A 611 42.73 4.02 7.00
C ASP A 611 44.14 3.44 7.25
N SER A 612 44.21 2.14 7.52
CA SER A 612 45.46 1.45 7.84
C SER A 612 46.40 1.33 6.64
N ARG A 613 45.90 1.51 5.42
CA ARG A 613 46.66 1.33 4.17
C ARG A 613 47.54 2.52 3.84
N ASP A 614 47.11 3.74 4.20
CA ASP A 614 47.85 4.99 3.94
C ASP A 614 48.04 5.87 5.18
N GLY A 615 47.48 5.47 6.33
CA GLY A 615 47.57 6.20 7.59
C GLY A 615 46.69 7.44 7.67
N LYS A 616 45.89 7.74 6.64
CA LYS A 616 45.03 8.92 6.61
C LYS A 616 43.82 8.73 7.52
N THR A 617 43.51 9.75 8.30
CA THR A 617 42.33 9.78 9.17
C THR A 617 41.21 10.54 8.50
N TYR A 618 40.04 9.91 8.39
CA TYR A 618 38.82 10.48 7.85
C TYR A 618 37.82 10.68 8.97
N LYS A 619 37.15 11.82 9.00
CA LYS A 619 35.98 12.05 9.88
C LYS A 619 34.84 11.14 9.45
N THR A 620 34.04 10.71 10.40
CA THR A 620 32.85 9.89 10.16
C THR A 620 31.64 10.51 10.83
N VAL A 621 30.45 10.20 10.32
CA VAL A 621 29.20 10.68 10.89
C VAL A 621 28.07 9.66 10.80
N LYS A 622 27.29 9.53 11.87
CA LYS A 622 26.09 8.68 11.89
C LYS A 622 24.85 9.47 11.47
N ILE A 623 24.14 8.99 10.44
CA ILE A 623 22.90 9.57 9.90
C ILE A 623 21.84 8.47 9.85
N GLY A 624 20.78 8.63 10.65
CA GLY A 624 19.87 7.52 10.94
C GLY A 624 20.65 6.33 11.53
N ASN A 625 20.50 5.16 10.93
CA ASN A 625 21.21 3.94 11.34
C ASN A 625 22.53 3.70 10.60
N GLN A 626 22.88 4.54 9.62
CA GLN A 626 24.07 4.39 8.78
C GLN A 626 25.23 5.26 9.29
N THR A 627 26.46 4.74 9.32
CA THR A 627 27.66 5.52 9.68
C THR A 627 28.53 5.77 8.47
N TRP A 628 28.61 7.01 8.00
CA TRP A 628 29.25 7.41 6.76
C TRP A 628 30.64 8.02 7.00
N MET A 629 31.56 7.89 6.05
CA MET A 629 32.70 8.81 5.99
C MET A 629 32.15 10.21 5.68
N ALA A 630 32.55 11.19 6.48
CA ALA A 630 32.21 12.60 6.33
C ALA A 630 33.14 13.32 5.31
N GLU A 631 34.21 12.66 4.89
CA GLU A 631 35.19 13.22 3.96
C GLU A 631 35.31 12.30 2.73
N ASN A 632 35.54 12.90 1.57
CA ASN A 632 35.74 12.14 0.34
C ASN A 632 37.03 11.32 0.46
N LEU A 633 36.98 10.05 0.03
CA LEU A 633 38.12 9.15 0.10
C LEU A 633 39.30 9.69 -0.73
N ASN A 634 40.51 9.56 -0.21
CA ASN A 634 41.76 10.00 -0.86
C ASN A 634 42.82 8.90 -0.81
N TYR A 635 42.39 7.64 -0.91
CA TYR A 635 43.27 6.48 -1.00
C TYR A 635 43.76 6.29 -2.44
N LYS A 636 45.08 6.27 -2.66
CA LYS A 636 45.65 6.17 -4.02
C LYS A 636 45.57 4.73 -4.54
N THR A 637 44.77 4.51 -5.57
CA THR A 637 44.74 3.28 -6.39
C THR A 637 45.27 3.56 -7.80
N LYS A 638 45.54 2.49 -8.57
CA LYS A 638 45.92 2.60 -9.99
C LYS A 638 44.85 3.30 -10.84
N GLU A 639 43.58 3.20 -10.45
CA GLU A 639 42.45 3.78 -11.17
C GLU A 639 41.88 5.03 -10.46
N SER A 640 42.75 5.79 -9.79
CA SER A 640 42.37 7.02 -9.08
C SER A 640 43.25 8.20 -9.43
N VAL A 641 42.63 9.36 -9.63
CA VAL A 641 43.29 10.60 -10.04
C VAL A 641 42.93 11.76 -9.12
N CYS A 642 43.83 12.74 -9.01
CA CYS A 642 43.49 14.04 -8.41
C CYS A 642 42.82 14.90 -9.47
N TYR A 643 41.85 15.71 -9.10
CA TYR A 643 41.23 16.64 -10.04
C TYR A 643 42.30 17.51 -10.73
N GLY A 644 42.31 17.52 -12.06
CA GLY A 644 43.30 18.24 -12.87
C GLY A 644 44.74 17.71 -12.73
N ASN A 645 44.93 16.48 -12.24
CA ASN A 645 46.23 15.87 -11.94
C ASN A 645 47.10 16.72 -10.97
N LYS A 646 46.47 17.47 -10.06
CA LYS A 646 47.17 18.32 -9.07
C LYS A 646 47.03 17.72 -7.67
N ASP A 647 48.15 17.42 -7.02
CA ASP A 647 48.16 16.85 -5.66
C ASP A 647 47.46 17.75 -4.62
N ALA A 648 47.48 19.07 -4.80
CA ALA A 648 46.74 20.01 -3.97
C ALA A 648 45.23 19.72 -3.98
N ASN A 649 44.67 19.37 -5.13
CA ASN A 649 43.24 19.10 -5.28
C ASN A 649 42.85 17.77 -4.63
N CYS A 650 43.76 16.81 -4.52
CA CYS A 650 43.53 15.60 -3.73
C CYS A 650 43.39 15.90 -2.24
N LYS A 651 44.15 16.88 -1.71
CA LYS A 651 44.06 17.28 -0.31
C LYS A 651 42.73 17.99 -0.02
N GLU A 652 42.25 18.76 -0.99
CA GLU A 652 41.00 19.52 -0.89
C GLU A 652 39.76 18.64 -1.13
N TYR A 653 39.68 17.95 -2.27
CA TYR A 653 38.46 17.28 -2.74
C TYR A 653 38.44 15.75 -2.51
N GLY A 654 39.56 15.15 -2.14
CA GLY A 654 39.76 13.71 -2.26
C GLY A 654 40.12 13.28 -3.68
N ARG A 655 40.11 11.97 -3.94
CA ARG A 655 40.41 11.40 -5.26
C ARG A 655 39.13 11.10 -6.02
N LEU A 656 39.25 11.14 -7.35
CA LEU A 656 38.25 10.63 -8.27
C LEU A 656 38.66 9.24 -8.72
N TYR A 657 37.73 8.30 -8.68
CA TYR A 657 37.92 6.88 -8.97
C TYR A 657 37.05 6.48 -10.15
N THR A 658 37.57 5.65 -11.05
CA THR A 658 36.71 4.85 -11.94
C THR A 658 35.78 3.97 -11.08
N TRP A 659 34.68 3.49 -11.66
CA TRP A 659 33.78 2.60 -10.91
C TRP A 659 34.49 1.32 -10.48
N GLY A 660 35.32 0.72 -11.34
CA GLY A 660 36.15 -0.44 -10.99
C GLY A 660 37.13 -0.16 -9.85
N GLY A 661 37.74 1.02 -9.84
CA GLY A 661 38.61 1.48 -8.77
C GLY A 661 37.85 1.74 -7.46
N ALA A 662 36.62 2.24 -7.55
CA ALA A 662 35.75 2.57 -6.43
C ALA A 662 35.26 1.33 -5.66
N GLN A 663 34.93 0.24 -6.37
CA GLN A 663 34.44 -1.03 -5.79
C GLN A 663 35.36 -1.57 -4.68
N ASN A 664 36.66 -1.31 -4.79
CA ASN A 664 37.67 -1.81 -3.85
C ASN A 664 38.39 -0.67 -3.11
N ALA A 665 37.89 0.56 -3.19
CA ALA A 665 38.58 1.72 -2.64
C ALA A 665 38.41 1.84 -1.12
N CYS A 666 37.27 1.45 -0.56
CA CYS A 666 36.99 1.59 0.86
C CYS A 666 37.87 0.69 1.74
N PRO A 667 38.29 1.16 2.94
CA PRO A 667 39.08 0.35 3.86
C PRO A 667 38.25 -0.76 4.52
N ALA A 668 38.91 -1.77 5.10
CA ALA A 668 38.23 -2.87 5.78
C ALA A 668 37.25 -2.36 6.86
N GLY A 669 36.07 -2.99 6.95
CA GLY A 669 34.95 -2.55 7.80
C GLY A 669 34.12 -1.40 7.20
N TRP A 670 34.41 -1.01 5.96
CA TRP A 670 33.69 -0.01 5.19
C TRP A 670 33.51 -0.47 3.74
N HIS A 671 32.39 -0.15 3.11
CA HIS A 671 32.09 -0.52 1.73
C HIS A 671 31.66 0.68 0.89
N LEU A 672 31.68 0.51 -0.42
CA LEU A 672 31.06 1.45 -1.36
C LEU A 672 29.53 1.27 -1.27
N PRO A 673 28.74 2.31 -0.97
CA PRO A 673 27.32 2.16 -0.71
C PRO A 673 26.53 1.76 -1.96
N THR A 674 25.50 0.94 -1.81
CA THR A 674 24.57 0.58 -2.90
C THR A 674 23.58 1.71 -3.19
N LYS A 675 22.82 1.58 -4.30
CA LYS A 675 21.78 2.54 -4.66
C LYS A 675 20.72 2.64 -3.56
N GLU A 676 20.33 1.51 -2.98
CA GLU A 676 19.35 1.43 -1.90
C GLU A 676 19.87 2.12 -0.63
N GLU A 677 21.16 1.96 -0.32
CA GLU A 677 21.78 2.63 0.84
C GLU A 677 21.88 4.14 0.67
N TRP A 678 22.13 4.60 -0.56
CA TRP A 678 21.99 6.01 -0.91
C TRP A 678 20.54 6.49 -0.76
N GLU A 679 19.55 5.73 -1.23
CA GLU A 679 18.13 6.07 -1.08
C GLU A 679 17.69 6.14 0.40
N ILE A 680 18.22 5.26 1.26
CA ILE A 680 18.03 5.32 2.71
C ILE A 680 18.63 6.61 3.29
N LEU A 681 19.86 6.98 2.89
CA LEU A 681 20.47 8.25 3.30
C LEU A 681 19.57 9.42 2.89
N LEU A 682 19.15 9.48 1.62
CA LEU A 682 18.31 10.55 1.09
C LEU A 682 17.00 10.68 1.87
N LYS A 683 16.36 9.55 2.21
CA LYS A 683 15.15 9.54 3.05
C LYS A 683 15.42 10.09 4.45
N ASN A 684 16.55 9.72 5.07
CA ASN A 684 16.91 10.14 6.43
C ASN A 684 17.32 11.62 6.56
N VAL A 685 17.60 12.31 5.44
CA VAL A 685 18.01 13.72 5.44
C VAL A 685 16.97 14.67 4.84
N GLY A 686 15.70 14.26 4.83
CA GLY A 686 14.58 15.10 4.38
C GLY A 686 14.09 14.82 2.95
N GLY A 687 14.54 13.74 2.33
CA GLY A 687 14.14 13.31 0.99
C GLY A 687 15.00 13.89 -0.15
N LYS A 688 14.93 13.25 -1.33
CA LYS A 688 15.76 13.58 -2.52
C LYS A 688 15.74 15.07 -2.91
N GLU A 689 14.63 15.77 -2.68
CA GLU A 689 14.43 17.18 -3.08
C GLU A 689 15.20 18.20 -2.21
N THR A 690 15.53 17.85 -0.97
CA THR A 690 16.17 18.75 0.02
C THR A 690 17.51 18.22 0.55
N ALA A 691 17.79 16.94 0.30
CA ALA A 691 19.00 16.25 0.73
C ALA A 691 20.30 16.96 0.32
N GLY A 692 20.32 17.60 -0.84
CA GLY A 692 21.49 18.33 -1.31
C GLY A 692 21.88 19.47 -0.36
N ARG A 693 20.92 20.26 0.13
CA ARG A 693 21.19 21.33 1.11
C ARG A 693 21.65 20.79 2.47
N ALA A 694 21.11 19.64 2.88
CA ALA A 694 21.46 19.00 4.13
C ALA A 694 22.87 18.36 4.12
N LEU A 695 23.32 17.86 2.97
CA LEU A 695 24.56 17.08 2.82
C LEU A 695 25.75 17.89 2.28
N LYS A 696 25.52 18.94 1.47
CA LYS A 696 26.59 19.79 0.92
C LYS A 696 27.41 20.43 2.04
N SER A 697 28.73 20.51 1.84
CA SER A 697 29.64 21.24 2.71
C SER A 697 29.28 22.72 2.80
N ARG A 698 29.65 23.35 3.92
CA ARG A 698 29.48 24.79 4.17
C ARG A 698 30.42 25.70 3.37
N HIS A 699 31.29 25.12 2.54
CA HIS A 699 32.30 25.81 1.75
C HIS A 699 32.66 24.98 0.50
N GLY A 700 33.33 25.59 -0.47
CA GLY A 700 33.84 24.94 -1.68
C GLY A 700 32.87 24.94 -2.87
N TRP A 701 31.60 25.29 -2.67
CA TRP A 701 30.62 25.43 -3.75
C TRP A 701 30.62 26.86 -4.31
N ASN A 702 30.63 26.97 -5.64
CA ASN A 702 30.58 28.24 -6.35
C ASN A 702 29.21 28.93 -6.20
N ASP A 703 29.15 30.22 -6.51
CA ASP A 703 27.94 31.05 -6.55
C ASP A 703 27.06 30.98 -5.29
N ASP A 704 27.70 31.05 -4.12
CA ASP A 704 27.05 30.93 -2.81
C ASP A 704 26.24 29.61 -2.64
N GLY A 705 26.54 28.57 -3.43
CA GLY A 705 25.83 27.29 -3.48
C GLY A 705 26.11 26.31 -2.32
N ASN A 706 26.73 26.80 -1.24
CA ASN A 706 27.12 26.00 -0.08
C ASN A 706 25.89 25.43 0.63
N GLY A 707 26.04 24.22 1.20
CA GLY A 707 25.01 23.60 2.03
C GLY A 707 25.06 24.04 3.49
N PHE A 708 24.06 23.61 4.25
CA PHE A 708 24.05 23.80 5.71
C PHE A 708 24.85 22.74 6.44
N ASP A 709 25.10 21.61 5.78
CA ASP A 709 25.78 20.45 6.35
C ASP A 709 25.18 20.03 7.70
N ASN A 710 23.85 19.88 7.72
CA ASN A 710 23.08 19.67 8.96
C ASN A 710 23.54 18.43 9.73
N TYR A 711 24.05 17.45 9.00
CA TYR A 711 24.44 16.14 9.51
C TYR A 711 25.95 15.95 9.57
N GLY A 712 26.77 16.96 9.26
CA GLY A 712 28.23 16.79 9.20
C GLY A 712 28.68 15.80 8.12
N PHE A 713 27.87 15.62 7.06
CA PHE A 713 28.27 14.84 5.90
C PHE A 713 29.33 15.60 5.11
N SER A 714 29.30 16.93 4.96
CA SER A 714 30.35 17.72 4.32
C SER A 714 30.68 17.33 2.86
N ALA A 715 29.68 17.12 1.99
CA ALA A 715 29.93 16.81 0.57
C ALA A 715 30.60 17.97 -0.19
N LEU A 716 31.82 17.74 -0.67
CA LEU A 716 32.61 18.70 -1.45
C LEU A 716 32.40 18.53 -2.97
N PRO A 717 32.36 19.62 -3.75
CA PRO A 717 32.11 19.59 -5.19
C PRO A 717 33.38 19.28 -5.99
N ALA A 718 33.82 18.03 -5.92
CA ALA A 718 35.04 17.57 -6.57
C ALA A 718 34.98 17.55 -8.11
N GLY A 719 33.80 17.70 -8.70
CA GLY A 719 33.59 17.49 -10.13
C GLY A 719 33.83 16.03 -10.54
N SER A 720 34.17 15.83 -11.81
CA SER A 720 34.39 14.51 -12.41
C SER A 720 35.56 14.52 -13.38
N SER A 721 36.06 13.33 -13.73
CA SER A 721 37.04 13.13 -14.82
C SER A 721 36.53 12.16 -15.89
N TYR A 722 36.96 12.35 -17.13
CA TYR A 722 36.74 11.43 -18.25
C TYR A 722 37.94 10.48 -18.42
N SER A 723 37.70 9.37 -19.12
CA SER A 723 38.74 8.38 -19.46
C SER A 723 39.87 8.94 -20.34
N ASN A 724 39.63 10.03 -21.06
CA ASN A 724 40.64 10.73 -21.86
C ASN A 724 41.49 11.73 -21.05
N GLY A 725 41.31 11.81 -19.72
CA GLY A 725 42.05 12.71 -18.83
C GLY A 725 41.50 14.14 -18.74
N TYR A 726 40.33 14.43 -19.33
CA TYR A 726 39.64 15.71 -19.16
C TYR A 726 38.91 15.78 -17.81
N PHE A 727 38.93 16.94 -17.15
CA PHE A 727 38.29 17.19 -15.86
C PHE A 727 37.28 18.32 -15.98
N TYR A 728 36.16 18.20 -15.27
CA TYR A 728 35.08 19.17 -15.37
C TYR A 728 34.31 19.34 -14.05
N ASP A 729 33.64 20.48 -13.93
CA ASP A 729 32.61 20.76 -12.92
C ASP A 729 33.04 20.80 -11.44
N ALA A 730 34.34 20.88 -11.14
CA ALA A 730 34.79 21.21 -9.78
C ALA A 730 34.21 22.56 -9.32
N GLY A 731 33.76 22.62 -8.07
CA GLY A 731 33.05 23.77 -7.50
C GLY A 731 31.55 23.83 -7.82
N TYR A 732 31.08 23.11 -8.85
CA TYR A 732 29.68 23.14 -9.29
C TYR A 732 28.92 21.84 -9.00
N TYR A 733 29.59 20.68 -9.08
CA TYR A 733 28.97 19.38 -8.87
C TYR A 733 29.79 18.48 -7.94
N ALA A 734 29.09 17.65 -7.16
CA ALA A 734 29.66 16.51 -6.46
C ALA A 734 29.04 15.22 -6.99
N PHE A 735 29.89 14.27 -7.38
CA PHE A 735 29.49 12.96 -7.89
C PHE A 735 30.05 11.87 -6.97
N PHE A 736 29.21 10.93 -6.54
CA PHE A 736 29.60 9.83 -5.65
C PHE A 736 29.16 8.49 -6.22
N TRP A 737 30.09 7.57 -6.44
CA TRP A 737 29.74 6.24 -6.96
C TRP A 737 28.82 5.47 -6.00
N SER A 738 27.89 4.72 -6.58
CA SER A 738 27.21 3.59 -5.94
C SER A 738 27.88 2.28 -6.34
N ALA A 739 27.84 1.28 -5.48
CA ALA A 739 28.26 -0.07 -5.80
C ALA A 739 27.31 -0.77 -6.79
N SER A 740 26.08 -0.28 -6.96
CA SER A 740 25.08 -0.89 -7.85
C SER A 740 25.38 -0.59 -9.33
N GLN A 741 25.39 -1.64 -10.15
CA GLN A 741 25.44 -1.55 -11.61
C GLN A 741 24.07 -1.10 -12.17
N TYR A 742 24.06 -0.47 -13.34
CA TYR A 742 22.83 -0.12 -14.03
C TYR A 742 22.35 -1.29 -14.92
N ASP A 743 21.16 -1.82 -14.66
CA ASP A 743 20.70 -3.09 -15.24
C ASP A 743 20.57 -3.08 -16.77
N SER A 744 20.24 -1.93 -17.36
CA SER A 744 19.99 -1.82 -18.80
C SER A 744 21.25 -1.54 -19.63
N ASP A 745 22.40 -1.28 -19.02
CA ASP A 745 23.66 -1.02 -19.71
C ASP A 745 24.85 -1.47 -18.87
N SER A 746 25.54 -2.51 -19.35
CA SER A 746 26.66 -3.10 -18.61
C SER A 746 27.87 -2.17 -18.45
N ASP A 747 27.97 -1.10 -19.24
CA ASP A 747 29.03 -0.11 -19.16
C ASP A 747 28.70 1.05 -18.21
N SER A 748 27.51 1.04 -17.60
CA SER A 748 27.02 2.08 -16.71
C SER A 748 26.82 1.58 -15.28
N ALA A 749 27.04 2.49 -14.31
CA ALA A 749 26.75 2.25 -12.90
C ALA A 749 26.04 3.46 -12.28
N TYR A 750 25.37 3.23 -11.15
CA TYR A 750 24.68 4.30 -10.44
C TYR A 750 25.68 5.21 -9.69
N TYR A 751 25.36 6.50 -9.58
CA TYR A 751 26.06 7.48 -8.76
C TYR A 751 25.09 8.52 -8.19
N MET A 752 25.38 9.03 -7.00
CA MET A 752 24.66 10.18 -6.43
C MET A 752 25.26 11.49 -6.95
N ARG A 753 24.41 12.44 -7.35
CA ARG A 753 24.81 13.77 -7.82
C ARG A 753 24.22 14.89 -6.96
N LEU A 754 25.05 15.86 -6.59
CA LEU A 754 24.66 17.15 -6.01
C LEU A 754 25.11 18.30 -6.91
N TYR A 755 24.33 19.39 -6.95
CA TYR A 755 24.58 20.57 -7.78
C TYR A 755 24.55 21.88 -6.96
N TYR A 756 25.36 22.87 -7.33
CA TYR A 756 25.61 24.06 -6.50
C TYR A 756 24.35 24.89 -6.22
N ASN A 757 23.54 25.18 -7.23
CA ASN A 757 22.33 25.99 -7.09
C ASN A 757 21.07 25.16 -6.83
N TYR A 758 21.23 23.85 -6.60
CA TYR A 758 20.10 22.94 -6.39
C TYR A 758 20.11 22.33 -4.99
N GLY A 759 18.91 22.22 -4.43
CA GLY A 759 18.69 21.78 -3.06
C GLY A 759 18.63 20.27 -2.88
N GLY A 760 18.46 19.50 -3.96
CA GLY A 760 18.28 18.06 -3.92
C GLY A 760 19.54 17.26 -4.23
N ALA A 761 19.45 15.95 -4.00
CA ALA A 761 20.45 14.95 -4.35
C ALA A 761 19.74 13.73 -4.94
N TYR A 762 20.24 13.24 -6.09
CA TYR A 762 19.55 12.20 -6.87
C TYR A 762 20.55 11.16 -7.36
N MET A 763 20.04 9.94 -7.54
CA MET A 763 20.76 8.86 -8.20
C MET A 763 20.61 8.98 -9.72
N PHE A 764 21.74 8.95 -10.41
CA PHE A 764 21.85 8.87 -11.86
C PHE A 764 22.67 7.64 -12.23
N ASN A 765 22.70 7.30 -13.51
CA ASN A 765 23.63 6.32 -14.06
C ASN A 765 24.64 7.00 -14.99
N GLY A 766 25.84 6.42 -15.10
CA GLY A 766 26.85 6.92 -16.03
C GLY A 766 27.98 5.94 -16.23
N ASN A 767 28.80 6.27 -17.21
CA ASN A 767 29.84 5.39 -17.71
C ASN A 767 30.88 5.05 -16.62
N LYS A 768 31.14 3.75 -16.43
CA LYS A 768 32.04 3.20 -15.40
C LYS A 768 33.49 3.67 -15.53
N TYR A 769 33.90 4.21 -16.67
CA TYR A 769 35.25 4.74 -16.91
C TYR A 769 35.42 6.20 -16.45
N TYR A 770 34.38 6.85 -15.92
CA TYR A 770 34.49 8.21 -15.38
C TYR A 770 35.00 8.20 -13.94
N GLY A 771 35.71 9.26 -13.56
CA GLY A 771 36.20 9.46 -12.21
C GLY A 771 35.18 10.19 -11.36
N HIS A 772 34.62 9.54 -10.34
CA HIS A 772 33.77 10.17 -9.33
C HIS A 772 34.34 9.96 -7.92
N SER A 773 33.90 10.78 -6.98
CA SER A 773 34.34 10.66 -5.59
C SER A 773 33.76 9.39 -4.94
N VAL A 774 34.40 8.93 -3.87
CA VAL A 774 33.91 7.81 -3.06
C VAL A 774 33.61 8.28 -1.65
N ARG A 775 32.46 7.83 -1.14
CA ARG A 775 31.98 7.98 0.23
C ARG A 775 31.74 6.60 0.79
N CYS A 776 32.58 6.15 1.71
CA CYS A 776 32.41 4.81 2.27
C CYS A 776 31.36 4.80 3.38
N LEU A 777 30.60 3.72 3.45
CA LEU A 777 29.62 3.43 4.49
C LEU A 777 30.20 2.35 5.41
N GLN A 778 30.11 2.55 6.73
CA GLN A 778 30.57 1.58 7.72
C GLN A 778 29.63 0.38 7.69
N ASN A 779 30.21 -0.80 7.72
CA ASN A 779 29.45 -2.02 7.83
C ASN A 779 28.68 -2.03 9.18
N SER A 780 27.48 -2.60 9.22
CA SER A 780 26.64 -2.61 10.43
C SER A 780 27.33 -3.35 11.59
N ASN A 781 26.88 -3.13 12.84
CA ASN A 781 27.54 -3.66 14.06
C ASN A 781 27.57 -5.19 14.17
N GLU A 782 27.02 -5.94 13.21
CA GLU A 782 27.24 -7.38 13.09
C GLU A 782 28.64 -7.72 12.54
N GLU A 783 29.41 -6.72 12.08
CA GLU A 783 30.73 -6.90 11.45
C GLU A 783 31.93 -6.34 12.25
N ARG A 784 31.73 -5.77 13.45
CA ARG A 784 32.83 -5.10 14.19
C ARG A 784 33.85 -6.01 14.88
N ASP A 785 33.74 -7.33 14.76
CA ASP A 785 34.71 -8.28 15.36
C ASP A 785 35.78 -8.80 14.36
N ALA A 786 35.87 -8.19 13.17
CA ALA A 786 36.74 -8.67 12.09
C ALA A 786 38.13 -7.99 11.99
N SER A 787 38.57 -7.23 13.01
CA SER A 787 39.79 -6.40 12.89
C SER A 787 41.06 -6.92 13.57
N LEU A 788 41.12 -8.18 14.00
CA LEU A 788 42.33 -8.78 14.59
C LEU A 788 42.98 -9.96 13.84
N VAL A 789 42.64 -10.27 12.59
CA VAL A 789 43.30 -11.38 11.87
C VAL A 789 43.81 -10.97 10.48
N ARG A 790 45.10 -11.24 10.26
CA ARG A 790 45.85 -11.10 8.99
C ARG A 790 45.47 -12.21 7.99
N PRO A 791 45.82 -12.09 6.70
CA PRO A 791 45.03 -12.59 5.58
C PRO A 791 45.13 -14.11 5.40
N SER A 792 44.12 -14.81 5.87
CA SER A 792 43.60 -16.08 5.33
C SER A 792 42.45 -16.47 6.24
N GLU A 793 41.21 -16.47 5.73
CA GLU A 793 40.00 -17.13 6.29
C GLU A 793 38.73 -16.35 5.91
N ALA A 794 38.39 -16.32 4.61
CA ALA A 794 37.02 -16.05 4.17
C ALA A 794 36.02 -17.18 4.54
N GLY A 795 36.36 -18.01 5.53
CA GLY A 795 35.65 -19.23 5.90
C GLY A 795 35.20 -19.31 7.35
N ALA A 796 35.29 -18.24 8.15
CA ALA A 796 35.06 -18.32 9.59
C ALA A 796 33.79 -17.62 10.13
N ALA A 797 33.13 -16.73 9.37
CA ALA A 797 31.92 -16.05 9.84
C ALA A 797 30.64 -16.93 9.83
N ASN A 798 30.70 -18.14 9.25
CA ASN A 798 29.52 -18.98 9.07
C ASN A 798 29.45 -20.18 10.05
N LYS A 799 30.29 -20.25 11.09
CA LYS A 799 30.30 -21.42 12.00
C LYS A 799 29.13 -21.51 12.98
N GLN A 800 28.41 -20.42 13.25
CA GLN A 800 27.25 -20.46 14.19
C GLN A 800 25.92 -20.81 13.52
N ASN A 801 25.79 -20.63 12.20
CA ASN A 801 24.60 -20.99 11.43
C ASN A 801 24.79 -22.23 10.56
N GLN A 802 26.00 -22.81 10.54
CA GLN A 802 26.30 -24.05 9.85
C GLN A 802 26.10 -25.26 10.75
N GLY A 803 25.35 -26.23 10.24
CA GLY A 803 25.24 -27.56 10.81
C GLY A 803 25.60 -28.61 9.78
N SER A 804 25.34 -29.87 10.13
CA SER A 804 25.36 -30.95 9.17
C SER A 804 24.32 -31.99 9.53
N VAL A 805 23.83 -32.71 8.52
CA VAL A 805 22.97 -33.88 8.68
C VAL A 805 23.61 -35.05 7.95
N LYS A 806 23.75 -36.18 8.64
CA LYS A 806 24.19 -37.44 8.03
C LYS A 806 22.97 -38.18 7.51
N ASP A 807 22.93 -38.45 6.21
CA ASP A 807 21.89 -39.27 5.61
C ASP A 807 22.34 -40.74 5.64
N SER A 808 21.55 -41.60 6.29
CA SER A 808 21.87 -43.02 6.41
C SER A 808 21.70 -43.79 5.11
N ARG A 809 21.00 -43.23 4.11
CA ARG A 809 20.69 -43.93 2.84
C ARG A 809 21.84 -43.89 1.85
N ASP A 810 22.66 -42.84 1.87
CA ASP A 810 23.85 -42.71 1.03
C ASP A 810 25.16 -42.58 1.85
N GLY A 811 25.06 -42.51 3.18
CA GLY A 811 26.19 -42.34 4.08
C GLY A 811 26.84 -40.96 4.04
N LYS A 812 26.32 -40.02 3.22
CA LYS A 812 26.86 -38.69 3.02
C LYS A 812 26.45 -37.78 4.17
N THR A 813 27.37 -36.91 4.57
CA THR A 813 27.11 -35.85 5.53
C THR A 813 26.94 -34.55 4.77
N TYR A 814 25.73 -34.01 4.76
CA TYR A 814 25.38 -32.77 4.08
C TYR A 814 25.49 -31.60 5.03
N LYS A 815 26.06 -30.50 4.57
CA LYS A 815 26.06 -29.23 5.31
C LYS A 815 24.66 -28.65 5.36
N THR A 816 24.35 -27.96 6.44
CA THR A 816 23.09 -27.23 6.60
C THR A 816 23.37 -25.80 7.01
N VAL A 817 22.43 -24.90 6.72
CA VAL A 817 22.56 -23.48 7.03
C VAL A 817 21.24 -22.87 7.49
N LYS A 818 21.29 -22.02 8.52
CA LYS A 818 20.14 -21.25 8.98
C LYS A 818 20.02 -19.92 8.22
N ILE A 819 18.89 -19.68 7.56
CA ILE A 819 18.56 -18.44 6.83
C ILE A 819 17.20 -17.96 7.31
N GLY A 820 17.15 -16.77 7.91
CA GLY A 820 15.98 -16.34 8.67
C GLY A 820 15.67 -17.34 9.79
N ASP A 821 14.42 -17.81 9.85
CA ASP A 821 13.97 -18.81 10.83
C ASP A 821 14.07 -20.26 10.31
N GLN A 822 14.47 -20.46 9.06
CA GLN A 822 14.52 -21.76 8.40
C GLN A 822 15.94 -22.36 8.39
N VAL A 823 16.06 -23.69 8.56
CA VAL A 823 17.34 -24.42 8.47
C VAL A 823 17.35 -25.30 7.23
N TRP A 824 18.11 -24.91 6.22
CA TRP A 824 18.17 -25.52 4.89
C TRP A 824 19.37 -26.47 4.76
N MET A 825 19.27 -27.51 3.95
CA MET A 825 20.46 -28.16 3.39
C MET A 825 21.21 -27.15 2.51
N ALA A 826 22.51 -27.00 2.75
CA ALA A 826 23.44 -26.17 1.97
C ALA A 826 24.02 -26.90 0.74
N GLU A 827 23.70 -28.19 0.58
CA GLU A 827 24.11 -29.00 -0.56
C GLU A 827 22.89 -29.70 -1.18
N ASN A 828 22.94 -29.93 -2.49
CA ASN A 828 21.91 -30.66 -3.21
C ASN A 828 21.92 -32.14 -2.79
N LEU A 829 20.75 -32.73 -2.57
CA LEU A 829 20.63 -34.14 -2.22
C LEU A 829 21.21 -35.06 -3.32
N ASN A 830 21.86 -36.16 -2.92
CA ASN A 830 22.57 -37.09 -3.79
C ASN A 830 22.23 -38.58 -3.53
N VAL A 831 21.06 -38.87 -2.94
CA VAL A 831 20.56 -40.23 -2.72
C VAL A 831 20.21 -40.89 -4.06
N LYS A 832 20.82 -42.05 -4.35
CA LYS A 832 20.47 -42.86 -5.52
C LYS A 832 19.20 -43.66 -5.26
N THR A 833 18.27 -43.63 -6.20
CA THR A 833 17.06 -44.48 -6.23
C THR A 833 17.14 -45.50 -7.37
N ASP A 834 16.32 -46.54 -7.31
CA ASP A 834 16.24 -47.56 -8.38
C ASP A 834 15.75 -46.95 -9.70
N GLU A 835 14.79 -46.02 -9.63
CA GLU A 835 14.23 -45.27 -10.76
C GLU A 835 14.01 -43.79 -10.40
N GLY A 836 13.96 -42.92 -11.41
CA GLY A 836 13.58 -41.51 -11.25
C GLY A 836 14.65 -40.59 -10.63
N SER A 837 15.92 -41.02 -10.57
CA SER A 837 17.05 -40.16 -10.20
C SER A 837 18.23 -40.30 -11.16
N TRP A 838 18.83 -39.17 -11.54
CA TRP A 838 19.90 -39.12 -12.53
C TRP A 838 21.05 -38.23 -12.09
N CYS A 839 22.26 -38.58 -12.54
CA CYS A 839 23.35 -37.61 -12.62
C CYS A 839 23.19 -36.82 -13.92
N TYR A 840 23.56 -35.55 -13.95
CA TYR A 840 23.58 -34.80 -15.20
C TYR A 840 24.41 -35.55 -16.26
N GLU A 841 23.86 -35.74 -17.47
CA GLU A 841 24.43 -36.56 -18.56
C GLU A 841 24.72 -38.04 -18.19
N ASN A 842 24.09 -38.57 -17.15
CA ASN A 842 24.34 -39.92 -16.61
C ASN A 842 25.81 -40.18 -16.21
N LYS A 843 26.56 -39.12 -15.89
CA LYS A 843 27.97 -39.18 -15.49
C LYS A 843 28.11 -39.17 -13.96
N PRO A 844 28.67 -40.21 -13.32
CA PRO A 844 28.83 -40.27 -11.86
C PRO A 844 29.53 -39.05 -11.26
N GLU A 845 30.53 -38.50 -11.94
CA GLU A 845 31.26 -37.31 -11.52
C GLU A 845 30.37 -36.05 -11.39
N ASN A 846 29.28 -35.96 -12.16
CA ASN A 846 28.34 -34.85 -12.06
C ASN A 846 27.42 -34.98 -10.84
N CYS A 847 27.11 -36.20 -10.39
CA CYS A 847 26.42 -36.42 -9.11
C CYS A 847 27.29 -35.99 -7.93
N GLU A 848 28.58 -36.30 -7.95
CA GLU A 848 29.50 -35.89 -6.89
C GLU A 848 29.66 -34.36 -6.82
N ARG A 849 29.65 -33.70 -7.99
CA ARG A 849 29.79 -32.24 -8.07
C ARG A 849 28.49 -31.50 -7.75
N TYR A 850 27.38 -31.83 -8.41
CA TYR A 850 26.16 -31.04 -8.41
C TYR A 850 25.01 -31.65 -7.58
N GLY A 851 25.17 -32.88 -7.10
CA GLY A 851 24.06 -33.68 -6.57
C GLY A 851 23.22 -34.32 -7.68
N ARG A 852 22.13 -34.97 -7.30
CA ARG A 852 21.22 -35.67 -8.23
C ARG A 852 20.06 -34.78 -8.66
N LEU A 853 19.54 -35.11 -9.84
CA LEU A 853 18.27 -34.62 -10.35
C LEU A 853 17.23 -35.71 -10.15
N TYR A 854 16.04 -35.34 -9.66
CA TYR A 854 14.94 -36.25 -9.36
C TYR A 854 13.70 -35.82 -10.11
N ASP A 855 12.95 -36.78 -10.65
CA ASP A 855 11.56 -36.48 -11.02
C ASP A 855 10.72 -36.22 -9.77
N TRP A 856 9.55 -35.59 -9.94
CA TRP A 856 8.80 -35.10 -8.79
C TRP A 856 8.25 -36.24 -7.91
N ALA A 857 7.74 -37.32 -8.49
CA ALA A 857 7.24 -38.46 -7.73
C ALA A 857 8.36 -39.10 -6.92
N THR A 858 9.55 -39.27 -7.52
CA THR A 858 10.72 -39.77 -6.80
C THR A 858 11.15 -38.80 -5.71
N ALA A 859 11.21 -37.48 -5.97
CA ALA A 859 11.50 -36.49 -4.93
C ALA A 859 10.52 -36.56 -3.74
N MET A 860 9.25 -36.84 -4.04
CA MET A 860 8.20 -36.97 -3.04
C MET A 860 8.13 -38.36 -2.41
N ASP A 861 8.99 -39.30 -2.79
CA ASP A 861 8.89 -40.72 -2.37
C ASP A 861 7.48 -41.29 -2.63
N LEU A 862 6.94 -40.99 -3.81
CA LEU A 862 5.63 -41.43 -4.29
C LEU A 862 5.77 -42.35 -5.51
N PRO A 863 4.77 -43.20 -5.80
CA PRO A 863 4.78 -44.04 -6.99
C PRO A 863 4.95 -43.24 -8.30
N ALA A 864 5.72 -43.76 -9.26
CA ALA A 864 6.07 -43.07 -10.50
C ALA A 864 4.86 -42.54 -11.32
N PHE A 865 3.68 -43.15 -11.18
CA PHE A 865 2.45 -42.66 -11.82
C PHE A 865 2.07 -41.24 -11.35
N CYS A 866 2.50 -40.80 -10.16
CA CYS A 866 2.31 -39.45 -9.63
C CYS A 866 2.99 -38.35 -10.45
N ASN A 867 3.92 -38.70 -11.35
CA ASN A 867 4.48 -37.77 -12.33
C ASN A 867 3.50 -37.41 -13.45
N LYS A 868 2.45 -38.21 -13.67
CA LYS A 868 1.45 -38.01 -14.72
C LYS A 868 0.06 -37.73 -14.17
N THR A 869 -0.31 -38.41 -13.10
CA THR A 869 -1.60 -38.32 -12.41
C THR A 869 -1.36 -38.71 -10.95
N CYS A 870 -1.42 -37.79 -9.99
CA CYS A 870 -1.24 -38.14 -8.58
C CYS A 870 -2.54 -37.91 -7.81
N GLU A 871 -3.17 -39.02 -7.41
CA GLU A 871 -4.39 -39.03 -6.59
C GLU A 871 -4.06 -39.21 -5.09
N ILE A 872 -2.77 -39.36 -4.76
CA ILE A 872 -2.31 -39.49 -3.38
C ILE A 872 -2.35 -38.12 -2.71
N THR A 873 -2.96 -38.08 -1.53
CA THR A 873 -2.97 -36.88 -0.69
C THR A 873 -1.65 -36.78 0.06
N VAL A 874 -0.89 -35.72 -0.21
CA VAL A 874 0.38 -35.42 0.47
C VAL A 874 0.09 -34.61 1.74
N GLU A 875 0.54 -35.10 2.90
CA GLU A 875 0.47 -34.38 4.16
C GLU A 875 1.74 -33.54 4.35
N TYR A 876 1.60 -32.30 4.86
CA TYR A 876 2.73 -31.37 5.05
C TYR A 876 3.05 -31.19 6.54
N PRO A 877 4.33 -31.04 6.93
CA PRO A 877 5.52 -31.15 6.08
C PRO A 877 5.71 -32.59 5.54
N HIS A 878 6.04 -32.72 4.25
CA HIS A 878 6.19 -34.02 3.59
C HIS A 878 7.65 -34.40 3.47
N GLN A 879 8.08 -35.44 4.20
CA GLN A 879 9.49 -35.85 4.23
C GLN A 879 10.05 -36.09 2.82
N GLY A 880 9.31 -36.83 1.98
CA GLY A 880 9.81 -37.30 0.68
C GLY A 880 11.17 -37.99 0.81
N ILE A 881 12.04 -37.79 -0.17
CA ILE A 881 13.41 -38.33 -0.13
C ILE A 881 14.36 -37.52 0.76
N CYS A 882 13.88 -36.56 1.55
CA CYS A 882 14.75 -35.88 2.51
C CYS A 882 15.11 -36.78 3.71
N PRO A 883 16.23 -36.52 4.40
CA PRO A 883 16.61 -37.26 5.60
C PRO A 883 15.55 -37.12 6.70
N LYS A 884 15.48 -38.08 7.64
CA LYS A 884 14.57 -38.00 8.78
C LYS A 884 14.75 -36.67 9.54
N GLY A 885 13.64 -35.97 9.82
CA GLY A 885 13.64 -34.65 10.44
C GLY A 885 13.82 -33.48 9.46
N TYR A 886 13.80 -33.77 8.15
CA TYR A 886 13.78 -32.79 7.06
C TYR A 886 12.69 -33.17 6.05
N HIS A 887 12.16 -32.19 5.34
CA HIS A 887 11.13 -32.37 4.33
C HIS A 887 11.46 -31.66 3.01
N VAL A 888 10.76 -32.05 1.94
CA VAL A 888 10.79 -31.34 0.66
C VAL A 888 10.01 -30.03 0.84
N PRO A 889 10.59 -28.86 0.54
CA PRO A 889 10.02 -27.57 0.92
C PRO A 889 8.72 -27.28 0.17
N THR A 890 7.76 -26.63 0.83
CA THR A 890 6.55 -26.11 0.20
C THR A 890 6.84 -24.81 -0.58
N ARG A 891 5.88 -24.39 -1.41
CA ARG A 891 5.95 -23.12 -2.13
C ARG A 891 6.12 -21.94 -1.17
N GLU A 892 5.34 -21.91 -0.09
CA GLU A 892 5.36 -20.84 0.90
C GLU A 892 6.70 -20.78 1.64
N GLU A 893 7.33 -21.93 1.88
CA GLU A 893 8.65 -22.00 2.50
C GLU A 893 9.76 -21.51 1.57
N LEU A 894 9.66 -21.77 0.26
CA LEU A 894 10.57 -21.21 -0.74
C LEU A 894 10.39 -19.68 -0.90
N GLU A 895 9.15 -19.19 -0.85
CA GLU A 895 8.85 -17.75 -0.85
C GLU A 895 9.40 -17.07 0.42
N THR A 896 9.27 -17.72 1.59
CA THR A 896 9.84 -17.25 2.86
C THR A 896 11.38 -17.16 2.80
N LEU A 897 12.05 -18.14 2.17
CA LEU A 897 13.50 -18.08 1.95
C LEU A 897 13.89 -16.88 1.07
N MET A 898 13.16 -16.63 -0.02
CA MET A 898 13.43 -15.49 -0.90
C MET A 898 13.25 -14.15 -0.18
N ASP A 899 12.22 -14.02 0.64
CA ASP A 899 11.98 -12.82 1.44
C ASP A 899 13.09 -12.61 2.49
N ALA A 900 13.53 -13.68 3.16
CA ALA A 900 14.60 -13.64 4.16
C ALA A 900 15.94 -13.15 3.58
N VAL A 901 16.22 -13.42 2.31
CA VAL A 901 17.43 -12.93 1.63
C VAL A 901 17.26 -11.56 0.97
N GLY A 902 16.11 -10.89 1.14
CA GLY A 902 15.86 -9.54 0.65
C GLY A 902 14.99 -9.45 -0.60
N GLY A 903 14.20 -10.49 -0.88
CA GLY A 903 13.20 -10.54 -1.95
C GLY A 903 13.70 -11.15 -3.25
N SER A 904 12.75 -11.50 -4.12
CA SER A 904 12.99 -12.22 -5.39
C SER A 904 13.96 -11.52 -6.34
N SER A 905 14.08 -10.18 -6.29
CA SER A 905 14.96 -9.42 -7.19
C SER A 905 16.46 -9.62 -6.94
N VAL A 906 16.85 -10.05 -5.73
CA VAL A 906 18.26 -10.23 -5.32
C VAL A 906 18.57 -11.64 -4.80
N ALA A 907 17.55 -12.51 -4.71
CA ALA A 907 17.71 -13.86 -4.16
C ALA A 907 18.73 -14.70 -4.94
N GLY A 908 18.82 -14.53 -6.26
CA GLY A 908 19.80 -15.21 -7.10
C GLY A 908 21.23 -14.81 -6.75
N SER A 909 21.55 -13.53 -6.60
CA SER A 909 22.92 -13.11 -6.26
C SER A 909 23.37 -13.56 -4.87
N LYS A 910 22.43 -13.80 -3.94
CA LYS A 910 22.71 -14.15 -2.54
C LYS A 910 22.72 -15.66 -2.23
N LEU A 911 21.97 -16.46 -2.99
CA LEU A 911 21.81 -17.91 -2.76
C LEU A 911 22.69 -18.78 -3.66
N LYS A 912 23.07 -18.28 -4.85
CA LYS A 912 23.95 -19.00 -5.78
C LYS A 912 25.33 -19.22 -5.18
N SER A 913 25.93 -20.36 -5.49
CA SER A 913 27.33 -20.67 -5.15
C SER A 913 28.29 -19.63 -5.70
N THR A 914 29.44 -19.48 -5.05
CA THR A 914 30.52 -18.55 -5.46
C THR A 914 31.34 -19.03 -6.66
N SER A 915 30.94 -20.14 -7.27
CA SER A 915 31.63 -20.77 -8.40
C SER A 915 30.66 -21.67 -9.18
N ASP A 916 31.10 -22.11 -10.35
CA ASP A 916 30.44 -23.06 -11.27
C ASP A 916 29.34 -22.48 -12.16
N TRP A 917 29.01 -21.20 -12.01
CA TRP A 917 28.07 -20.53 -12.91
C TRP A 917 28.78 -19.97 -14.14
N SER A 918 28.16 -20.18 -15.29
CA SER A 918 28.64 -19.67 -16.57
C SER A 918 28.38 -18.15 -16.67
N ASN A 919 28.93 -17.49 -17.69
CA ASN A 919 28.65 -16.07 -17.99
C ASN A 919 28.90 -15.07 -16.84
N ARG A 920 29.84 -15.38 -15.92
CA ARG A 920 30.10 -14.60 -14.69
C ARG A 920 28.85 -14.49 -13.79
N GLY A 921 28.00 -15.51 -13.81
CA GLY A 921 26.78 -15.60 -13.01
C GLY A 921 26.99 -16.09 -11.58
N ASP A 922 28.23 -16.20 -11.09
CA ASP A 922 28.52 -16.68 -9.74
C ASP A 922 27.83 -15.79 -8.68
N GLY A 923 27.25 -16.43 -7.67
CA GLY A 923 26.66 -15.73 -6.54
C GLY A 923 27.69 -15.28 -5.53
N THR A 924 27.23 -14.46 -4.60
CA THR A 924 28.01 -14.06 -3.41
C THR A 924 27.96 -15.10 -2.30
N ASP A 925 26.95 -15.99 -2.35
CA ASP A 925 26.65 -17.01 -1.34
C ASP A 925 26.76 -16.52 0.11
N VAL A 926 26.36 -15.27 0.36
CA VAL A 926 26.55 -14.62 1.68
C VAL A 926 25.84 -15.36 2.81
N TYR A 927 24.82 -16.16 2.49
CA TYR A 927 24.08 -16.98 3.44
C TYR A 927 24.58 -18.42 3.53
N GLY A 928 25.52 -18.86 2.70
CA GLY A 928 26.00 -20.25 2.67
C GLY A 928 24.95 -21.27 2.20
N PHE A 929 23.99 -20.83 1.38
CA PHE A 929 23.05 -21.73 0.72
C PHE A 929 23.75 -22.50 -0.40
N SER A 930 24.77 -21.95 -1.05
CA SER A 930 25.62 -22.64 -2.02
C SER A 930 24.85 -23.33 -3.15
N ALA A 931 23.84 -22.67 -3.75
CA ALA A 931 23.09 -23.25 -4.87
C ALA A 931 23.97 -23.44 -6.11
N LEU A 932 24.29 -24.70 -6.40
CA LEU A 932 25.07 -25.10 -7.57
C LEU A 932 24.17 -25.24 -8.82
N PRO A 933 24.65 -24.83 -10.01
CA PRO A 933 23.88 -24.84 -11.24
C PRO A 933 23.85 -26.24 -11.89
N ALA A 934 23.07 -27.13 -11.29
CA ALA A 934 22.93 -28.52 -11.71
C ALA A 934 22.17 -28.71 -13.04
N GLY A 935 21.55 -27.65 -13.57
CA GLY A 935 20.68 -27.70 -14.73
C GLY A 935 19.40 -28.48 -14.46
N ASP A 936 18.79 -28.99 -15.53
CA ASP A 936 17.63 -29.88 -15.48
C ASP A 936 17.71 -31.06 -16.43
N GLY A 937 16.82 -32.03 -16.21
CA GLY A 937 16.70 -33.22 -17.05
C GLY A 937 15.26 -33.57 -17.39
N PHE A 938 15.09 -34.52 -18.32
CA PHE A 938 13.81 -35.16 -18.65
C PHE A 938 13.86 -36.66 -18.38
N SER A 939 12.70 -37.26 -18.11
CA SER A 939 12.53 -38.71 -18.15
C SER A 939 12.87 -39.23 -19.57
N GLY A 940 14.12 -39.67 -19.79
CA GLY A 940 14.62 -40.12 -21.09
C GLY A 940 16.04 -39.68 -21.46
N ASP A 941 16.91 -39.40 -20.48
CA ASP A 941 18.35 -39.10 -20.67
C ASP A 941 18.70 -37.80 -21.43
N ILE A 942 17.80 -36.82 -21.42
CA ILE A 942 18.03 -35.50 -22.01
C ILE A 942 18.26 -34.47 -20.90
N PHE A 943 19.31 -33.68 -21.02
CA PHE A 943 19.77 -32.73 -19.99
C PHE A 943 20.06 -31.34 -20.58
N TYR A 944 19.76 -30.28 -19.82
CA TYR A 944 19.90 -28.88 -20.24
C TYR A 944 20.46 -27.98 -19.12
N ASP A 945 21.00 -26.83 -19.51
CA ASP A 945 21.26 -25.68 -18.66
C ASP A 945 22.17 -25.91 -17.42
N VAL A 946 23.03 -26.93 -17.45
CA VAL A 946 24.14 -27.04 -16.46
C VAL A 946 25.03 -25.81 -16.55
N ALA A 947 25.54 -25.34 -15.40
CA ALA A 947 26.25 -24.08 -15.26
C ALA A 947 25.39 -22.81 -15.48
N ASP A 948 24.16 -22.91 -15.97
CA ASP A 948 23.29 -21.77 -16.26
C ASP A 948 22.06 -21.65 -15.34
N SER A 949 21.64 -22.76 -14.72
CA SER A 949 20.46 -22.78 -13.85
C SER A 949 20.57 -23.75 -12.66
N ALA A 950 19.97 -23.36 -11.55
CA ALA A 950 19.73 -24.21 -10.38
C ALA A 950 18.23 -24.20 -10.07
N ILE A 951 17.59 -25.37 -10.16
CA ILE A 951 16.14 -25.52 -9.98
C ILE A 951 15.89 -26.53 -8.87
N PHE A 952 15.02 -26.18 -7.92
CA PHE A 952 14.69 -26.98 -6.75
C PHE A 952 13.21 -27.29 -6.69
N TRP A 953 12.86 -28.56 -6.52
CA TRP A 953 11.47 -28.98 -6.38
C TRP A 953 10.83 -28.46 -5.09
N SER A 954 9.53 -28.20 -5.19
CA SER A 954 8.64 -28.05 -4.06
C SER A 954 7.74 -29.27 -3.88
N ALA A 955 7.40 -29.55 -2.62
CA ALA A 955 6.35 -30.50 -2.25
C ALA A 955 4.96 -30.02 -2.68
N SER A 956 4.78 -28.71 -2.84
CA SER A 956 3.52 -28.14 -3.34
C SER A 956 3.32 -28.47 -4.82
N GLY A 957 2.35 -29.34 -5.10
CA GLY A 957 1.89 -29.67 -6.45
C GLY A 957 0.80 -28.70 -6.97
N THR A 958 0.63 -28.66 -8.30
CA THR A 958 -0.60 -28.16 -8.98
C THR A 958 -1.28 -29.32 -9.72
N PHE A 959 -2.29 -29.10 -10.56
CA PHE A 959 -3.02 -30.15 -11.32
C PHE A 959 -2.13 -31.16 -12.10
N THR A 960 -2.76 -32.24 -12.55
CA THR A 960 -2.31 -33.63 -12.87
C THR A 960 -0.83 -33.92 -13.18
N HIS A 961 -0.02 -33.00 -13.72
CA HIS A 961 1.37 -33.25 -14.11
C HIS A 961 2.36 -32.10 -13.85
N TYR A 962 2.03 -31.09 -13.02
CA TYR A 962 2.94 -29.99 -12.66
C TYR A 962 3.14 -29.86 -11.14
N ALA A 963 4.31 -29.37 -10.73
CA ALA A 963 4.60 -29.00 -9.34
C ALA A 963 5.44 -27.71 -9.29
N TYR A 964 5.39 -27.00 -8.15
CA TYR A 964 6.14 -25.77 -7.99
C TYR A 964 7.64 -26.04 -7.86
N THR A 965 8.45 -25.07 -8.28
CA THR A 965 9.90 -25.08 -8.21
C THR A 965 10.43 -23.68 -7.89
N MET A 966 11.54 -23.60 -7.15
CA MET A 966 12.36 -22.39 -7.09
C MET A 966 13.48 -22.49 -8.13
N GLY A 967 13.61 -21.49 -9.00
CA GLY A 967 14.65 -21.40 -10.02
C GLY A 967 15.57 -20.20 -9.81
N LEU A 968 16.87 -20.43 -9.94
CA LEU A 968 17.93 -19.42 -9.98
C LEU A 968 18.64 -19.53 -11.34
N GLY A 969 18.87 -18.40 -12.00
CA GLY A 969 19.60 -18.32 -13.27
C GLY A 969 20.87 -17.46 -13.16
N ASN A 970 21.53 -17.18 -14.27
CA ASN A 970 22.74 -16.34 -14.31
C ASN A 970 22.54 -14.90 -13.78
N GLY A 971 21.32 -14.37 -13.76
CA GLY A 971 20.99 -13.06 -13.20
C GLY A 971 20.93 -13.01 -11.66
N GLU A 972 20.53 -11.85 -11.11
CA GLU A 972 20.44 -11.64 -9.66
C GLU A 972 19.12 -12.11 -9.05
N THR A 973 18.12 -12.43 -9.88
CA THR A 973 16.77 -12.76 -9.45
C THR A 973 16.61 -14.24 -9.11
N GLY A 974 15.81 -14.54 -8.08
CA GLY A 974 15.22 -15.86 -7.85
C GLY A 974 13.72 -15.84 -8.17
N ASN A 975 13.17 -16.97 -8.63
CA ASN A 975 11.75 -17.05 -8.99
C ASN A 975 11.13 -18.36 -8.50
N VAL A 976 9.85 -18.32 -8.12
CA VAL A 976 9.03 -19.52 -7.90
C VAL A 976 8.02 -19.65 -9.04
N SER A 977 8.11 -20.76 -9.75
CA SER A 977 7.28 -21.10 -10.92
C SER A 977 6.78 -22.54 -10.79
N TYR A 978 6.10 -23.06 -11.81
CA TYR A 978 5.69 -24.47 -11.86
C TYR A 978 6.29 -25.16 -13.08
N ASN A 979 6.69 -26.41 -12.90
CA ASN A 979 7.32 -27.22 -13.94
C ASN A 979 6.72 -28.64 -13.98
N ALA A 980 6.84 -29.28 -15.13
CA ALA A 980 6.25 -30.60 -15.36
C ALA A 980 6.93 -31.64 -14.47
N ARG A 981 6.16 -32.46 -13.76
CA ARG A 981 6.64 -33.47 -12.80
C ARG A 981 7.55 -34.54 -13.43
N LEU A 982 7.47 -34.71 -14.75
CA LEU A 982 8.36 -35.56 -15.55
C LEU A 982 9.76 -34.97 -15.78
N ARG A 983 9.98 -33.70 -15.44
CA ARG A 983 11.33 -33.11 -15.42
C ARG A 983 12.09 -33.57 -14.19
N ALA A 984 13.41 -33.53 -14.27
CA ALA A 984 14.31 -33.87 -13.19
C ALA A 984 15.00 -32.59 -12.67
N PHE A 985 14.80 -32.26 -11.39
CA PHE A 985 15.42 -31.10 -10.73
C PHE A 985 16.07 -31.52 -9.41
N SER A 986 16.92 -30.64 -8.85
CA SER A 986 17.57 -30.89 -7.56
C SER A 986 16.60 -30.76 -6.38
N ILE A 987 17.00 -31.29 -5.23
CA ILE A 987 16.27 -31.16 -3.96
C ILE A 987 17.14 -30.43 -2.94
N ARG A 988 16.50 -29.48 -2.24
CA ARG A 988 17.04 -28.74 -1.10
C ARG A 988 16.10 -28.94 0.08
N CYS A 989 16.44 -29.87 0.97
CA CYS A 989 15.56 -30.20 2.09
C CYS A 989 15.59 -29.11 3.17
N LEU A 990 14.44 -28.93 3.83
CA LEU A 990 14.23 -28.00 4.93
C LEU A 990 14.00 -28.77 6.23
N LYS A 991 14.62 -28.34 7.34
CA LYS A 991 14.49 -29.01 8.65
C LYS A 991 13.11 -28.78 9.25
N ASP A 992 12.55 -29.81 9.87
CA ASP A 992 11.26 -29.74 10.57
C ASP A 992 11.35 -28.81 11.81
N SER A 993 10.32 -28.00 12.02
CA SER A 993 10.20 -27.13 13.20
C SER A 993 9.62 -27.92 14.38
N ASN A 994 10.42 -28.25 15.40
CA ASN A 994 9.90 -28.93 16.59
C ASN A 994 8.98 -28.00 17.41
N PRO A 995 7.75 -28.41 17.76
CA PRO A 995 6.95 -27.70 18.74
C PRO A 995 7.44 -28.02 20.16
N GLY A 996 8.31 -27.15 20.70
CA GLY A 996 8.58 -26.99 22.13
C GLY A 996 9.27 -28.16 22.86
N ASN A 997 10.54 -27.97 23.23
CA ASN A 997 11.08 -28.59 24.44
C ASN A 997 11.57 -27.46 25.35
N GLY A 998 10.98 -27.39 26.55
CA GLY A 998 11.64 -26.81 27.71
C GLY A 998 12.85 -27.67 28.09
N ASP A 999 13.71 -27.07 28.90
CA ASP A 999 14.92 -27.65 29.47
C ASP A 999 14.81 -29.15 29.75
N GLU A 1000 15.77 -29.92 29.24
CA GLU A 1000 16.29 -31.07 29.98
C GLU A 1000 17.78 -31.24 29.68
N SER A 1001 18.55 -30.98 30.73
CA SER A 1001 19.96 -31.32 30.89
C SER A 1001 20.18 -32.83 30.81
N SER A 1002 21.30 -33.21 30.18
CA SER A 1002 22.14 -34.39 30.44
C SER A 1002 21.45 -35.74 30.69
N GLU A 1003 21.70 -36.71 29.81
CA GLU A 1003 22.14 -38.03 30.28
C GLU A 1003 22.93 -38.79 29.19
N GLU A 1004 24.04 -39.36 29.65
CA GLU A 1004 25.03 -40.17 28.94
C GLU A 1004 24.49 -41.58 28.58
N ASP A 1005 25.16 -42.18 27.60
CA ASP A 1005 25.47 -43.61 27.45
C ASP A 1005 24.41 -44.70 27.75
N SER A 1006 24.09 -45.52 26.75
CA SER A 1006 24.72 -46.84 26.54
C SER A 1006 23.89 -47.78 25.64
N GLU A 1007 24.63 -48.49 24.80
CA GLU A 1007 24.40 -49.75 24.07
C GLU A 1007 23.10 -50.55 24.30
N GLU A 1008 22.38 -50.86 23.22
CA GLU A 1008 22.24 -52.21 22.62
C GLU A 1008 21.57 -52.16 21.24
#